data_AF-A0A9E0NJE8-F1
#
_entry.id   AF-A0A9E0NJE8-F1
#
_cell.length_a   1.000
_cell.length_b   1.000
_cell.length_c   1.000
_cell.angle_alpha   90.00
_cell.angle_beta   90.00
_cell.angle_gamma   90.00
#
_symmetry.space_group_name_H-M   'P 1'
#
loop_
_entity.id
_entity.type
_entity.pdbx_description
1 polymer ?
#
loop_
_entity_poly.entity_id
_entity_poly.type
_entity_poly.pdbx_seq_one_letter_code
_entity_poly.pdbx_strand_id
1 'polypeptide(L)'
;MQYSPKDIEYKWQTHWENTGAFEPKNSFELPKKYILSMFPYPSGRIHMGHVRNYTIGDAIARHHRKNGFNVLHPIGWDSFGMPAENAAIKHGVHPKKWTYENIDYMRKELASLGLSFSKTREFAASDTLYTKHEQRLFIEMYNKGLVYQKSATLNWCNTCQTVLANEQVEEGCCWRCDNPVEQRQLPGYYLKITQYAQELLDDCESLKAGWPAQVLTMQENWIGRSEGLEFSFELSAESKVKLGGNFDKYAVFTTRPDTIYGVSYSALAPEHAIVKYLIEHKLLSEDKITQIKKMQSVGSRERAQLPKEGVSLELDVIHPLTGKNVPLWVANFVLIEYGGGAVMAVPAHDERDFEFAQKYNLPIIQSIEHATPFDGSVATTEYGTTIHSGEFSGLDSKSAQKAIIAHFEDKGLGKKVINFKLRDWGISRQRYWGAPIPMIHCPKCGLVPEKFENLPVALPDDVEIKGEGNPLDKHPTWKHTKCPCCGENAVRETDTMDTFFQSSWYFLRYTSDPSFWTDVPFDKQSANYWMNVDQYIGGIEHAILHLLYSRFFTKVLRDLGYVTCNEPFANLLTQGMVLKDGSKMSKSKGNTVDPDAIIKEYGADTARLFILFAAPPQKELEWNDSAVDGAFRFLKRFAQKSENCFTCKAIPTIEHSTLSKESKYARKKVYEALKKSNEVFKGGYAFNTLIAACMEALNALCDQDDKAVWSEGYFILLNVLEPIVPHIAWEMSEKLFASANFAPIAIKEEVMVSDTMILAVTVNGKKRSEIEVATTISKEEALLLGKQSAVKWLEGTQLLKEIYVPNKLINLVVK
;
A
#
# COMPACT_ATOMS: atom_id res chain seq x y z
N MET A 1 -42.10 8.68 -7.43
CA MET A 1 -41.93 8.10 -8.78
C MET A 1 -41.60 6.60 -8.68
N GLN A 2 -41.88 5.80 -9.70
CA GLN A 2 -41.41 4.40 -9.75
C GLN A 2 -39.93 4.37 -10.17
N TYR A 3 -39.10 3.62 -9.43
CA TYR A 3 -37.67 3.45 -9.75
C TYR A 3 -37.47 2.37 -10.81
N SER A 4 -36.95 2.76 -11.97
CA SER A 4 -36.54 1.88 -13.07
C SER A 4 -35.08 2.19 -13.41
N PRO A 5 -34.10 1.40 -12.89
CA PRO A 5 -32.68 1.68 -13.12
C PRO A 5 -32.32 1.76 -14.60
N LYS A 6 -32.83 0.80 -15.39
CA LYS A 6 -32.55 0.68 -16.82
C LYS A 6 -32.87 1.94 -17.62
N ASP A 7 -33.96 2.64 -17.28
CA ASP A 7 -34.41 3.83 -18.00
C ASP A 7 -33.63 5.10 -17.57
N ILE A 8 -33.15 5.11 -16.32
CA ILE A 8 -32.55 6.29 -15.69
C ILE A 8 -31.04 6.30 -15.87
N GLU A 9 -30.38 5.16 -15.67
CA GLU A 9 -28.92 5.06 -15.64
C GLU A 9 -28.31 5.40 -17.00
N TYR A 10 -28.82 4.78 -18.08
CA TYR A 10 -28.35 5.05 -19.44
C TYR A 10 -28.54 6.52 -19.85
N LYS A 11 -29.67 7.13 -19.49
CA LYS A 11 -29.97 8.54 -19.76
C LYS A 11 -28.90 9.45 -19.15
N TRP A 12 -28.60 9.28 -17.87
CA TRP A 12 -27.67 10.18 -17.18
C TRP A 12 -26.21 9.92 -17.52
N GLN A 13 -25.81 8.66 -17.72
CA GLN A 13 -24.49 8.31 -18.23
C GLN A 13 -24.22 8.98 -19.59
N THR A 14 -25.19 8.88 -20.51
CA THR A 14 -25.12 9.54 -21.82
C THR A 14 -25.07 11.06 -21.70
N HIS A 15 -25.86 11.65 -20.79
CA HIS A 15 -25.84 13.09 -20.54
C HIS A 15 -24.46 13.57 -20.04
N TRP A 16 -23.89 12.91 -19.05
CA TRP A 16 -22.58 13.28 -18.50
C TRP A 16 -21.46 13.10 -19.52
N GLU A 17 -21.52 12.05 -20.34
CA GLU A 17 -20.57 11.83 -21.42
C GLU A 17 -20.65 12.94 -22.48
N ASN A 18 -21.86 13.26 -22.97
CA ASN A 18 -22.06 14.27 -24.02
C ASN A 18 -21.69 15.69 -23.57
N THR A 19 -21.82 15.98 -22.28
CA THR A 19 -21.49 17.29 -21.70
C THR A 19 -20.05 17.40 -21.22
N GLY A 20 -19.28 16.30 -21.25
CA GLY A 20 -17.93 16.27 -20.68
C GLY A 20 -17.92 16.58 -19.18
N ALA A 21 -18.98 16.20 -18.44
CA ALA A 21 -19.22 16.63 -17.06
C ALA A 21 -18.07 16.32 -16.10
N PHE A 22 -17.26 15.32 -16.44
CA PHE A 22 -16.18 14.78 -15.60
C PHE A 22 -14.78 15.17 -16.06
N GLU A 23 -14.65 15.95 -17.14
CA GLU A 23 -13.35 16.48 -17.53
C GLU A 23 -12.86 17.51 -16.51
N PRO A 24 -11.54 17.56 -16.23
CA PRO A 24 -10.97 18.64 -15.44
C PRO A 24 -11.12 19.96 -16.22
N LYS A 25 -11.38 21.05 -15.50
CA LYS A 25 -11.46 22.38 -16.11
C LYS A 25 -10.05 22.84 -16.48
N ASN A 26 -9.92 23.53 -17.62
CA ASN A 26 -8.69 24.19 -18.04
C ASN A 26 -8.46 25.49 -17.25
N SER A 27 -8.24 25.37 -15.95
CA SER A 27 -7.95 26.48 -15.04
C SER A 27 -7.01 26.03 -13.94
N PHE A 28 -5.95 26.80 -13.72
CA PHE A 28 -4.98 26.59 -12.65
C PHE A 28 -5.25 27.46 -11.41
N GLU A 29 -6.35 28.22 -11.41
CA GLU A 29 -6.71 29.15 -10.32
C GLU A 29 -7.73 28.55 -9.35
N LEU A 30 -8.51 27.58 -9.81
CA LEU A 30 -9.48 26.88 -8.97
C LEU A 30 -8.78 25.98 -7.95
N PRO A 31 -9.34 25.83 -6.73
CA PRO A 31 -8.83 24.84 -5.79
C PRO A 31 -8.96 23.44 -6.40
N LYS A 32 -7.84 22.73 -6.47
CA LYS A 32 -7.74 21.43 -7.12
C LYS A 32 -8.05 20.28 -6.18
N LYS A 33 -8.53 19.17 -6.74
CA LYS A 33 -8.60 17.85 -6.10
C LYS A 33 -8.18 16.78 -7.08
N TYR A 34 -7.06 16.11 -6.79
CA TYR A 34 -6.60 14.97 -7.54
C TYR A 34 -6.95 13.67 -6.80
N ILE A 35 -7.99 12.99 -7.26
CA ILE A 35 -8.50 11.74 -6.70
C ILE A 35 -8.10 10.60 -7.62
N LEU A 36 -7.34 9.64 -7.11
CA LEU A 36 -6.76 8.58 -7.94
C LEU A 36 -6.92 7.23 -7.27
N SER A 37 -7.61 6.32 -7.95
CA SER A 37 -7.62 4.90 -7.62
C SER A 37 -6.51 4.18 -8.39
N MET A 38 -5.87 3.18 -7.78
CA MET A 38 -4.96 2.27 -8.48
C MET A 38 -5.61 1.75 -9.76
N PHE A 39 -4.99 2.02 -10.91
CA PHE A 39 -5.48 1.57 -12.21
C PHE A 39 -5.40 0.03 -12.34
N PRO A 40 -6.33 -0.61 -13.07
CA PRO A 40 -6.41 -2.07 -13.10
C PRO A 40 -5.47 -2.70 -14.13
N TYR A 41 -5.11 -3.96 -13.88
CA TYR A 41 -4.52 -4.85 -14.89
C TYR A 41 -5.61 -5.39 -15.83
N PRO A 42 -5.54 -5.19 -17.16
CA PRO A 42 -6.51 -5.68 -18.14
C PRO A 42 -6.30 -7.17 -18.47
N SER A 43 -6.35 -8.01 -17.43
CA SER A 43 -6.12 -9.46 -17.49
C SER A 43 -7.41 -10.28 -17.61
N GLY A 44 -8.57 -9.62 -17.68
CA GLY A 44 -9.89 -10.24 -17.88
C GLY A 44 -11.00 -9.25 -17.53
N ARG A 45 -12.05 -9.70 -16.83
CA ARG A 45 -13.17 -8.85 -16.36
C ARG A 45 -12.90 -8.13 -15.03
N ILE A 46 -13.66 -7.07 -14.74
CA ILE A 46 -13.69 -6.52 -13.37
C ILE A 46 -14.40 -7.49 -12.40
N HIS A 47 -14.37 -7.18 -11.11
CA HIS A 47 -15.02 -7.95 -10.04
C HIS A 47 -15.38 -6.98 -8.91
N MET A 48 -16.13 -7.41 -7.89
CA MET A 48 -16.60 -6.51 -6.83
C MET A 48 -15.50 -5.80 -6.02
N GLY A 49 -14.29 -6.35 -5.94
CA GLY A 49 -13.11 -5.61 -5.44
C GLY A 49 -12.72 -4.37 -6.25
N HIS A 50 -12.86 -4.40 -7.58
CA HIS A 50 -12.68 -3.24 -8.45
C HIS A 50 -13.82 -2.23 -8.25
N VAL A 51 -15.06 -2.73 -8.21
CA VAL A 51 -16.25 -1.89 -7.97
C VAL A 51 -16.10 -1.11 -6.66
N ARG A 52 -15.64 -1.76 -5.59
CA ARG A 52 -15.36 -1.12 -4.30
C ARG A 52 -14.36 0.02 -4.45
N ASN A 53 -13.21 -0.25 -5.08
CA ASN A 53 -12.11 0.71 -5.22
C ASN A 53 -12.53 1.95 -5.99
N TYR A 54 -13.21 1.74 -7.12
CA TYR A 54 -13.59 2.83 -8.01
C TYR A 54 -14.84 3.58 -7.53
N THR A 55 -15.77 2.92 -6.85
CA THR A 55 -16.93 3.59 -6.24
C THR A 55 -16.51 4.51 -5.09
N ILE A 56 -15.51 4.12 -4.29
CA ILE A 56 -14.93 4.98 -3.24
C ILE A 56 -14.32 6.24 -3.87
N GLY A 57 -13.43 6.06 -4.87
CA GLY A 57 -12.82 7.18 -5.59
C GLY A 57 -13.86 8.11 -6.21
N ASP A 58 -14.89 7.53 -6.83
CA ASP A 58 -15.97 8.26 -7.47
C ASP A 58 -16.81 9.11 -6.50
N ALA A 59 -17.16 8.55 -5.33
CA ALA A 59 -17.88 9.30 -4.31
C ALA A 59 -17.09 10.53 -3.85
N ILE A 60 -15.77 10.40 -3.68
CA ILE A 60 -14.89 11.50 -3.29
C ILE A 60 -14.80 12.55 -4.41
N ALA A 61 -14.61 12.10 -5.65
CA ALA A 61 -14.52 12.98 -6.83
C ALA A 61 -15.81 13.79 -7.04
N ARG A 62 -16.97 13.14 -6.99
CA ARG A 62 -18.29 13.79 -7.13
C ARG A 62 -18.57 14.81 -6.04
N HIS A 63 -18.27 14.45 -4.78
CA HIS A 63 -18.40 15.38 -3.66
C HIS A 63 -17.60 16.66 -3.89
N HIS A 64 -16.32 16.56 -4.26
CA HIS A 64 -15.50 17.75 -4.49
C HIS A 64 -15.95 18.55 -5.72
N ARG A 65 -16.34 17.88 -6.81
CA ARG A 65 -16.81 18.55 -8.03
C ARG A 65 -18.06 19.39 -7.76
N LYS A 66 -19.03 18.83 -7.02
CA LYS A 66 -20.25 19.52 -6.59
C LYS A 66 -19.96 20.71 -5.65
N ASN A 67 -18.85 20.67 -4.91
CA ASN A 67 -18.40 21.76 -4.04
C ASN A 67 -17.44 22.75 -4.72
N GLY A 68 -17.40 22.78 -6.06
CA GLY A 68 -16.72 23.82 -6.83
C GLY A 68 -15.21 23.62 -7.06
N PHE A 69 -14.65 22.47 -6.66
CA PHE A 69 -13.25 22.15 -6.92
C PHE A 69 -13.02 21.79 -8.39
N ASN A 70 -11.81 22.06 -8.89
CA ASN A 70 -11.33 21.46 -10.13
C ASN A 70 -10.86 20.04 -9.83
N VAL A 71 -11.56 19.03 -10.36
CA VAL A 71 -11.31 17.62 -10.00
C VAL A 71 -10.64 16.89 -11.16
N LEU A 72 -9.46 16.34 -10.89
CA LEU A 72 -8.83 15.32 -11.72
C LEU A 72 -9.16 13.95 -11.12
N HIS A 73 -9.95 13.18 -11.86
CA HIS A 73 -10.32 11.81 -11.51
C HIS A 73 -10.10 10.92 -12.74
N PRO A 74 -8.86 10.44 -12.97
CA PRO A 74 -8.52 9.71 -14.18
C PRO A 74 -8.64 8.20 -13.99
N ILE A 75 -8.58 7.49 -15.11
CA ILE A 75 -8.44 6.04 -15.18
C ILE A 75 -7.52 5.71 -16.36
N GLY A 76 -6.96 4.50 -16.36
CA GLY A 76 -6.13 3.98 -17.44
C GLY A 76 -5.85 2.51 -17.16
N TRP A 77 -4.82 1.95 -17.78
CA TRP A 77 -4.63 0.49 -17.78
C TRP A 77 -3.17 0.11 -17.55
N ASP A 78 -2.91 -0.70 -16.52
CA ASP A 78 -1.59 -1.30 -16.29
C ASP A 78 -1.42 -2.51 -17.23
N SER A 79 -1.15 -2.21 -18.49
CA SER A 79 -1.46 -3.11 -19.60
C SER A 79 -0.29 -3.98 -20.08
N PHE A 80 0.88 -3.86 -19.44
CA PHE A 80 2.00 -4.77 -19.62
C PHE A 80 2.06 -5.85 -18.55
N GLY A 81 2.95 -6.83 -18.77
CA GLY A 81 3.37 -7.78 -17.77
C GLY A 81 2.75 -9.16 -17.86
N MET A 82 3.17 -9.94 -16.87
CA MET A 82 2.90 -11.36 -16.79
C MET A 82 1.41 -11.72 -16.71
N PRO A 83 0.52 -11.00 -15.98
CA PRO A 83 -0.89 -11.38 -15.93
C PRO A 83 -1.55 -11.41 -17.31
N ALA A 84 -1.27 -10.41 -18.16
CA ALA A 84 -1.77 -10.35 -19.52
C ALA A 84 -1.11 -11.39 -20.44
N GLU A 85 0.23 -11.53 -20.36
CA GLU A 85 0.98 -12.48 -21.17
C GLU A 85 0.55 -13.94 -20.92
N ASN A 86 0.45 -14.34 -19.64
CA ASN A 86 0.05 -15.71 -19.28
C ASN A 86 -1.38 -16.03 -19.72
N ALA A 87 -2.31 -15.09 -19.55
CA ALA A 87 -3.68 -15.26 -19.98
C ALA A 87 -3.77 -15.41 -21.51
N ALA A 88 -3.02 -14.58 -22.25
CA ALA A 88 -2.95 -14.66 -23.69
C ALA A 88 -2.39 -16.01 -24.19
N ILE A 89 -1.30 -16.50 -23.58
CA ILE A 89 -0.72 -17.83 -23.87
C ILE A 89 -1.76 -18.93 -23.62
N LYS A 90 -2.45 -18.91 -22.47
CA LYS A 90 -3.48 -19.91 -22.12
C LYS A 90 -4.62 -19.97 -23.13
N HIS A 91 -4.97 -18.83 -23.72
CA HIS A 91 -6.05 -18.71 -24.70
C HIS A 91 -5.58 -18.79 -26.16
N GLY A 92 -4.28 -19.00 -26.42
CA GLY A 92 -3.73 -19.09 -27.78
C GLY A 92 -3.87 -17.81 -28.58
N VAL A 93 -3.83 -16.64 -27.93
CA VAL A 93 -3.97 -15.32 -28.57
C VAL A 93 -2.75 -14.45 -28.30
N HIS A 94 -2.52 -13.45 -29.16
CA HIS A 94 -1.44 -12.49 -28.96
C HIS A 94 -1.71 -11.60 -27.73
N PRO A 95 -0.73 -11.35 -26.83
CA PRO A 95 -0.91 -10.54 -25.62
C PRO A 95 -1.49 -9.14 -25.89
N LYS A 96 -1.01 -8.45 -26.93
CA LYS A 96 -1.60 -7.19 -27.40
C LYS A 96 -3.11 -7.32 -27.62
N LYS A 97 -3.53 -8.26 -28.45
CA LYS A 97 -4.95 -8.45 -28.77
C LYS A 97 -5.77 -8.74 -27.50
N TRP A 98 -5.31 -9.67 -26.66
CA TRP A 98 -5.97 -10.01 -25.40
C TRP A 98 -6.11 -8.79 -24.46
N THR A 99 -5.04 -8.03 -24.31
CA THR A 99 -5.00 -6.82 -23.48
C THR A 99 -6.03 -5.79 -23.95
N TYR A 100 -6.02 -5.42 -25.24
CA TYR A 100 -6.92 -4.37 -25.74
C TYR A 100 -8.39 -4.82 -25.78
N GLU A 101 -8.68 -6.10 -26.06
CA GLU A 101 -10.04 -6.64 -25.94
C GLU A 101 -10.56 -6.60 -24.49
N ASN A 102 -9.69 -6.84 -23.50
CA ASN A 102 -10.06 -6.70 -22.09
C ASN A 102 -10.23 -5.25 -21.67
N ILE A 103 -9.35 -4.35 -22.12
CA ILE A 103 -9.49 -2.90 -21.91
C ILE A 103 -10.87 -2.43 -22.42
N ASP A 104 -11.24 -2.80 -23.65
CA ASP A 104 -12.50 -2.41 -24.25
C ASP A 104 -13.72 -2.92 -23.49
N TYR A 105 -13.63 -4.13 -22.93
CA TYR A 105 -14.69 -4.68 -22.12
C TYR A 105 -14.76 -4.02 -20.74
N MET A 106 -13.64 -3.95 -20.02
CA MET A 106 -13.58 -3.33 -18.69
C MET A 106 -14.00 -1.87 -18.73
N ARG A 107 -13.66 -1.13 -19.80
CA ARG A 107 -14.13 0.25 -20.00
C ARG A 107 -15.66 0.32 -20.00
N LYS A 108 -16.34 -0.62 -20.65
CA LYS A 108 -17.81 -0.69 -20.67
C LYS A 108 -18.38 -1.07 -19.30
N GLU A 109 -17.76 -2.01 -18.60
CA GLU A 109 -18.16 -2.39 -17.23
C GLU A 109 -18.00 -1.23 -16.25
N LEU A 110 -16.92 -0.45 -16.35
CA LEU A 110 -16.70 0.73 -15.52
C LEU A 110 -17.67 1.87 -15.88
N ALA A 111 -17.95 2.06 -17.17
CA ALA A 111 -18.91 3.06 -17.63
C ALA A 111 -20.35 2.73 -17.19
N SER A 112 -20.74 1.45 -17.17
CA SER A 112 -22.08 1.03 -16.74
C SER A 112 -22.35 1.30 -15.26
N LEU A 113 -21.31 1.42 -14.43
CA LEU A 113 -21.38 1.86 -13.03
C LEU A 113 -21.57 3.39 -12.86
N GLY A 114 -21.52 4.16 -13.95
CA GLY A 114 -21.62 5.62 -13.93
C GLY A 114 -20.50 6.31 -13.16
N LEU A 115 -19.27 5.79 -13.25
CA LEU A 115 -18.10 6.38 -12.60
C LEU A 115 -17.69 7.68 -13.31
N SER A 116 -17.33 8.70 -12.54
CA SER A 116 -16.99 10.05 -12.99
C SER A 116 -15.52 10.19 -13.44
N PHE A 117 -15.03 9.22 -14.20
CA PHE A 117 -13.68 9.30 -14.75
C PHE A 117 -13.60 10.34 -15.88
N SER A 118 -12.45 11.02 -15.98
CA SER A 118 -12.10 11.77 -17.18
C SER A 118 -11.84 10.81 -18.34
N LYS A 119 -12.53 11.03 -19.45
CA LYS A 119 -12.39 10.26 -20.69
C LYS A 119 -11.15 10.70 -21.46
N THR A 120 -10.78 11.99 -21.35
CA THR A 120 -9.61 12.51 -22.08
C THR A 120 -8.29 12.08 -21.45
N ARG A 121 -8.26 11.76 -20.15
CA ARG A 121 -7.04 11.35 -19.43
C ARG A 121 -6.79 9.85 -19.44
N GLU A 122 -7.48 9.08 -20.29
CA GLU A 122 -7.29 7.63 -20.39
C GLU A 122 -6.07 7.26 -21.26
N PHE A 123 -5.26 6.28 -20.82
CA PHE A 123 -4.22 5.65 -21.63
C PHE A 123 -3.95 4.20 -21.17
N ALA A 124 -3.29 3.42 -22.01
CA ALA A 124 -2.74 2.12 -21.65
C ALA A 124 -1.21 2.23 -21.49
N ALA A 125 -0.64 1.65 -20.43
CA ALA A 125 0.82 1.68 -20.20
C ALA A 125 1.62 0.99 -21.33
N SER A 126 0.96 0.16 -22.13
CA SER A 126 1.50 -0.52 -23.32
C SER A 126 1.35 0.27 -24.62
N ASP A 127 0.81 1.49 -24.58
CA ASP A 127 0.79 2.38 -25.73
C ASP A 127 2.23 2.78 -26.11
N THR A 128 2.51 2.82 -27.42
CA THR A 128 3.82 3.25 -27.93
C THR A 128 4.18 4.66 -27.48
N LEU A 129 3.17 5.52 -27.29
CA LEU A 129 3.39 6.87 -26.80
C LEU A 129 3.80 6.91 -25.31
N TYR A 130 3.25 6.03 -24.47
CA TYR A 130 3.66 5.91 -23.07
C TYR A 130 5.08 5.36 -22.98
N THR A 131 5.35 4.28 -23.73
CA THR A 131 6.66 3.61 -23.76
C THR A 131 7.79 4.47 -24.30
N LYS A 132 7.50 5.38 -25.25
CA LYS A 132 8.47 6.38 -25.71
C LYS A 132 9.05 7.19 -24.54
N HIS A 133 8.17 7.63 -23.64
CA HIS A 133 8.55 8.47 -22.50
C HIS A 133 9.13 7.66 -21.35
N GLU A 134 8.67 6.43 -21.11
CA GLU A 134 9.29 5.57 -20.09
C GLU A 134 10.73 5.20 -20.47
N GLN A 135 10.98 4.92 -21.76
CA GLN A 135 12.33 4.65 -22.27
C GLN A 135 13.22 5.89 -22.20
N ARG A 136 12.67 7.07 -22.44
CA ARG A 136 13.37 8.34 -22.23
C ARG A 136 13.79 8.49 -20.76
N LEU A 137 12.87 8.31 -19.82
CA LEU A 137 13.15 8.39 -18.39
C LEU A 137 14.23 7.38 -17.96
N PHE A 138 14.16 6.15 -18.48
CA PHE A 138 15.21 5.15 -18.26
C PHE A 138 16.59 5.65 -18.70
N ILE A 139 16.72 6.20 -19.91
CA ILE A 139 18.00 6.72 -20.42
C ILE A 139 18.49 7.89 -19.57
N GLU A 140 17.61 8.80 -19.15
CA GLU A 140 17.97 9.91 -18.26
C GLU A 140 18.46 9.41 -16.89
N MET A 141 17.81 8.38 -16.32
CA MET A 141 18.27 7.70 -15.10
C MET A 141 19.61 6.98 -15.30
N TYR A 142 19.82 6.33 -16.44
CA TYR A 142 21.09 5.71 -16.80
C TYR A 142 22.22 6.74 -16.90
N ASN A 143 21.98 7.87 -17.56
CA ASN A 143 22.94 8.96 -17.69
C ASN A 143 23.29 9.61 -16.34
N LYS A 144 22.37 9.55 -15.35
CA LYS A 144 22.63 9.97 -13.95
C LYS A 144 23.28 8.89 -13.09
N GLY A 145 23.58 7.71 -13.64
CA GLY A 145 24.18 6.60 -12.93
C GLY A 145 23.22 5.90 -11.95
N LEU A 146 21.91 6.12 -12.07
CA LEU A 146 20.86 5.47 -11.27
C LEU A 146 20.45 4.11 -11.83
N VAL A 147 20.69 3.87 -13.12
CA VAL A 147 20.55 2.56 -13.75
C VAL A 147 21.94 1.97 -13.99
N TYR A 148 22.14 0.70 -13.66
CA TYR A 148 23.39 0.00 -13.93
C TYR A 148 23.15 -1.50 -14.18
N GLN A 149 24.11 -2.17 -14.83
CA GLN A 149 24.09 -3.62 -14.99
C GLN A 149 24.87 -4.30 -13.86
N LYS A 150 24.31 -5.38 -13.32
CA LYS A 150 25.04 -6.34 -12.49
C LYS A 150 24.53 -7.76 -12.73
N SER A 151 25.38 -8.74 -12.47
CA SER A 151 24.97 -10.13 -12.40
C SER A 151 24.42 -10.45 -11.02
N ALA A 152 23.26 -11.12 -10.98
CA ALA A 152 22.68 -11.62 -9.73
C ALA A 152 22.24 -13.07 -9.88
N THR A 153 22.27 -13.78 -8.76
CA THR A 153 21.72 -15.12 -8.66
C THR A 153 20.20 -15.04 -8.56
N LEU A 154 19.51 -15.57 -9.56
CA LEU A 154 18.06 -15.52 -9.70
C LEU A 154 17.49 -16.95 -9.80
N ASN A 155 16.24 -17.11 -9.36
CA ASN A 155 15.47 -18.33 -9.58
C ASN A 155 15.28 -18.54 -11.08
N TRP A 156 15.65 -19.71 -11.60
CA TRP A 156 15.60 -20.07 -13.00
C TRP A 156 14.90 -21.42 -13.17
N CYS A 157 13.91 -21.48 -14.05
CA CYS A 157 13.28 -22.74 -14.43
C CYS A 157 13.87 -23.21 -15.76
N ASN A 158 14.52 -24.38 -15.78
CA ASN A 158 15.08 -24.97 -16.99
C ASN A 158 14.01 -25.44 -17.98
N THR A 159 12.81 -25.79 -17.51
CA THR A 159 11.71 -26.15 -18.41
C THR A 159 11.12 -24.92 -19.09
N CYS A 160 10.80 -23.88 -18.32
CA CYS A 160 10.24 -22.64 -18.87
C CYS A 160 11.29 -21.71 -19.50
N GLN A 161 12.58 -22.00 -19.33
CA GLN A 161 13.71 -21.19 -19.81
C GLN A 161 13.56 -19.71 -19.43
N THR A 162 13.26 -19.43 -18.16
CA THR A 162 12.97 -18.06 -17.69
C THR A 162 13.32 -17.88 -16.22
N VAL A 163 13.60 -16.63 -15.86
CA VAL A 163 13.64 -16.20 -14.45
C VAL A 163 12.23 -16.30 -13.85
N LEU A 164 12.19 -16.71 -12.58
CA LEU A 164 11.03 -16.71 -11.71
C LEU A 164 11.24 -15.69 -10.57
N ALA A 165 10.18 -14.98 -10.19
CA ALA A 165 10.18 -14.24 -8.92
C ALA A 165 10.18 -15.23 -7.73
N ASN A 166 10.44 -14.76 -6.52
CA ASN A 166 10.44 -15.65 -5.34
C ASN A 166 9.04 -16.25 -5.10
N GLU A 167 8.00 -15.46 -5.35
CA GLU A 167 6.59 -15.82 -5.22
C GLU A 167 6.15 -16.86 -6.26
N GLN A 168 7.00 -17.17 -7.23
CA GLN A 168 6.75 -18.13 -8.32
C GLN A 168 7.48 -19.46 -8.09
N VAL A 169 8.15 -19.60 -6.94
CA VAL A 169 8.79 -20.81 -6.50
C VAL A 169 7.97 -21.38 -5.34
N GLU A 170 7.20 -22.42 -5.62
CA GLU A 170 6.36 -23.12 -4.65
C GLU A 170 7.06 -24.42 -4.27
N GLU A 171 7.41 -24.57 -2.99
CA GLU A 171 8.12 -25.75 -2.48
C GLU A 171 9.41 -26.08 -3.27
N GLY A 172 10.14 -25.04 -3.71
CA GLY A 172 11.36 -25.19 -4.51
C GLY A 172 11.11 -25.50 -5.99
N CYS A 173 9.85 -25.57 -6.43
CA CYS A 173 9.43 -25.89 -7.78
C CYS A 173 8.76 -24.71 -8.49
N CYS A 174 8.77 -24.73 -9.82
CA CYS A 174 8.16 -23.70 -10.65
C CYS A 174 6.64 -23.81 -10.59
N TRP A 175 5.95 -22.74 -10.20
CA TRP A 175 4.47 -22.69 -10.12
C TRP A 175 3.70 -23.03 -11.41
N ARG A 176 4.38 -23.08 -12.57
CA ARG A 176 3.75 -23.37 -13.89
C ARG A 176 3.83 -24.84 -14.29
N CYS A 177 4.94 -25.48 -13.95
CA CYS A 177 5.30 -26.78 -14.51
C CYS A 177 5.77 -27.77 -13.45
N ASP A 178 5.71 -27.39 -12.17
CA ASP A 178 6.04 -28.20 -11.00
C ASP A 178 7.45 -28.82 -11.03
N ASN A 179 8.33 -28.27 -11.87
CA ASN A 179 9.72 -28.73 -12.00
C ASN A 179 10.64 -27.95 -11.04
N PRO A 180 11.72 -28.58 -10.53
CA PRO A 180 12.68 -27.92 -9.66
C PRO A 180 13.23 -26.62 -10.24
N VAL A 181 13.38 -25.62 -9.37
CA VAL A 181 13.97 -24.32 -9.69
C VAL A 181 15.44 -24.32 -9.30
N GLU A 182 16.27 -23.83 -10.21
CA GLU A 182 17.71 -23.68 -9.98
C GLU A 182 18.08 -22.22 -9.74
N GLN A 183 19.21 -22.01 -9.10
CA GLN A 183 19.79 -20.68 -8.97
C GLN A 183 20.76 -20.43 -10.13
N ARG A 184 20.51 -19.40 -10.94
CA ARG A 184 21.37 -19.04 -12.07
C ARG A 184 21.86 -17.61 -11.95
N GLN A 185 23.15 -17.41 -12.18
CA GLN A 185 23.72 -16.08 -12.25
C GLN A 185 23.44 -15.47 -13.62
N LEU A 186 22.67 -14.37 -13.66
CA LEU A 186 22.27 -13.69 -14.89
C LEU A 186 22.56 -12.19 -14.79
N PRO A 187 23.08 -11.56 -15.87
CA PRO A 187 23.17 -10.10 -15.94
C PRO A 187 21.78 -9.50 -16.04
N GLY A 188 21.58 -8.33 -15.45
CA GLY A 188 20.35 -7.56 -15.58
C GLY A 188 20.54 -6.10 -15.19
N TYR A 189 19.54 -5.28 -15.49
CA TYR A 189 19.53 -3.87 -15.12
C TYR A 189 18.89 -3.65 -13.75
N TYR A 190 19.48 -2.75 -12.98
CA TYR A 190 19.05 -2.42 -11.63
C TYR A 190 18.92 -0.91 -11.46
N LEU A 191 17.89 -0.51 -10.73
CA LEU A 191 17.69 0.85 -10.25
C LEU A 191 18.29 1.00 -8.85
N LYS A 192 19.13 2.02 -8.66
CA LYS A 192 19.79 2.36 -7.39
C LYS A 192 18.84 2.99 -6.36
N ILE A 193 17.73 2.32 -6.06
CA ILE A 193 16.79 2.78 -5.03
C ILE A 193 17.46 2.90 -3.65
N THR A 194 18.52 2.12 -3.39
CA THR A 194 19.27 2.21 -2.13
C THR A 194 19.96 3.56 -1.92
N GLN A 195 20.27 4.30 -2.99
CA GLN A 195 20.79 5.67 -2.90
C GLN A 195 19.78 6.62 -2.22
N TYR A 196 18.48 6.31 -2.28
CA TYR A 196 17.40 7.06 -1.66
C TYR A 196 16.87 6.41 -0.37
N ALA A 197 17.50 5.33 0.13
CA ALA A 197 16.95 4.55 1.24
C ALA A 197 16.74 5.38 2.53
N GLN A 198 17.69 6.27 2.86
CA GLN A 198 17.55 7.17 4.01
C GLN A 198 16.42 8.18 3.80
N GLU A 199 16.36 8.82 2.63
CA GLU A 199 15.32 9.82 2.33
C GLU A 199 13.92 9.18 2.32
N LEU A 200 13.79 7.97 1.75
CA LEU A 200 12.56 7.19 1.78
C LEU A 200 12.15 6.79 3.21
N LEU A 201 13.11 6.59 4.11
CA LEU A 201 12.81 6.29 5.51
C LEU A 201 12.39 7.55 6.27
N ASP A 202 13.15 8.62 6.14
CA ASP A 202 12.92 9.87 6.88
C ASP A 202 11.56 10.47 6.52
N ASP A 203 11.19 10.45 5.24
CA ASP A 203 9.93 11.00 4.78
C ASP A 203 8.70 10.19 5.21
N CYS A 204 8.85 8.97 5.74
CA CYS A 204 7.75 8.24 6.39
C CYS A 204 7.13 9.06 7.53
N GLU A 205 7.92 9.89 8.23
CA GLU A 205 7.41 10.78 9.28
C GLU A 205 6.41 11.80 8.70
N SER A 206 6.74 12.41 7.56
CA SER A 206 5.90 13.40 6.89
C SER A 206 4.56 12.81 6.40
N LEU A 207 4.56 11.51 6.10
CA LEU A 207 3.39 10.79 5.58
C LEU A 207 2.40 10.36 6.68
N LYS A 208 2.80 10.35 7.96
CA LYS A 208 1.93 9.95 9.09
C LYS A 208 0.59 10.68 9.16
N ALA A 209 0.53 11.91 8.65
CA ALA A 209 -0.69 12.71 8.63
C ALA A 209 -1.77 12.12 7.70
N GLY A 210 -1.38 11.45 6.61
CA GLY A 210 -2.30 10.98 5.57
C GLY A 210 -2.21 9.49 5.25
N TRP A 211 -1.22 8.76 5.76
CA TRP A 211 -0.98 7.35 5.47
C TRP A 211 -1.30 6.44 6.66
N PRO A 212 -1.82 5.22 6.43
CA PRO A 212 -2.04 4.25 7.50
C PRO A 212 -0.72 3.83 8.16
N ALA A 213 -0.69 3.84 9.50
CA ALA A 213 0.49 3.44 10.27
C ALA A 213 1.03 2.05 9.88
N GLN A 214 0.13 1.10 9.58
CA GLN A 214 0.51 -0.24 9.12
C GLN A 214 1.37 -0.20 7.84
N VAL A 215 1.02 0.65 6.87
CA VAL A 215 1.78 0.77 5.60
C VAL A 215 3.16 1.37 5.88
N LEU A 216 3.23 2.40 6.71
CA LEU A 216 4.50 3.04 7.08
C LEU A 216 5.42 2.06 7.80
N THR A 217 4.91 1.32 8.79
CA THR A 217 5.68 0.28 9.49
C THR A 217 6.15 -0.83 8.53
N MET A 218 5.32 -1.23 7.56
CA MET A 218 5.75 -2.19 6.53
C MET A 218 6.90 -1.64 5.69
N GLN A 219 6.86 -0.36 5.29
CA GLN A 219 7.95 0.27 4.54
C GLN A 219 9.21 0.48 5.38
N GLU A 220 9.10 0.94 6.62
CA GLU A 220 10.22 1.09 7.56
C GLU A 220 10.94 -0.25 7.76
N ASN A 221 10.20 -1.33 7.99
CA ASN A 221 10.73 -2.68 8.14
C ASN A 221 11.33 -3.25 6.84
N TRP A 222 10.79 -2.86 5.69
CA TRP A 222 11.30 -3.28 4.39
C TRP A 222 12.59 -2.54 4.02
N ILE A 223 12.64 -1.23 4.27
CA ILE A 223 13.84 -0.41 4.13
C ILE A 223 14.91 -0.94 5.09
N GLY A 224 14.50 -1.23 6.33
CA GLY A 224 15.26 -1.99 7.32
C GLY A 224 16.64 -1.38 7.57
N ARG A 225 16.65 -0.12 8.01
CA ARG A 225 17.87 0.59 8.37
C ARG A 225 18.44 0.03 9.67
N SER A 226 19.72 -0.31 9.65
CA SER A 226 20.48 -0.65 10.84
C SER A 226 21.73 0.23 10.93
N GLU A 227 22.04 0.68 12.13
CA GLU A 227 23.32 1.31 12.43
C GLU A 227 24.17 0.33 13.22
N GLY A 228 25.46 0.28 12.90
CA GLY A 228 26.37 -0.63 13.57
C GLY A 228 27.82 -0.24 13.42
N LEU A 229 28.68 -1.12 13.91
CA LEU A 229 30.13 -1.02 13.83
C LEU A 229 30.64 -2.01 12.80
N GLU A 230 31.39 -1.51 11.82
CA GLU A 230 32.27 -2.34 10.99
C GLU A 230 33.69 -2.25 11.55
N PHE A 231 34.30 -3.38 11.86
CA PHE A 231 35.69 -3.46 12.33
C PHE A 231 36.37 -4.71 11.76
N SER A 232 37.67 -4.87 11.98
CA SER A 232 38.40 -6.05 11.52
C SER A 232 38.89 -6.90 12.69
N PHE A 233 38.79 -8.22 12.53
CA PHE A 233 39.54 -9.18 13.34
C PHE A 233 40.88 -9.46 12.69
N GLU A 234 41.98 -9.25 13.42
CA GLU A 234 43.32 -9.65 12.97
C GLU A 234 43.52 -11.14 13.23
N LEU A 235 44.08 -11.85 12.25
CA LEU A 235 44.46 -13.25 12.42
C LEU A 235 45.66 -13.34 13.39
N SER A 236 45.66 -14.34 14.27
CA SER A 236 46.79 -14.60 15.16
C SER A 236 48.06 -14.89 14.34
N ALA A 237 49.24 -14.74 14.95
CA ALA A 237 50.51 -15.00 14.27
C ALA A 237 50.57 -16.44 13.71
N GLU A 238 50.12 -17.42 14.48
CA GLU A 238 50.06 -18.83 14.10
C GLU A 238 49.09 -19.05 12.94
N SER A 239 47.95 -18.36 12.98
CA SER A 239 46.91 -18.44 11.95
C SER A 239 47.39 -17.85 10.62
N LYS A 240 48.13 -16.73 10.66
CA LYS A 240 48.77 -16.13 9.49
C LYS A 240 49.81 -17.08 8.88
N VAL A 241 50.61 -17.74 9.71
CA VAL A 241 51.57 -18.75 9.27
C VAL A 241 50.86 -19.93 8.60
N LYS A 242 49.78 -20.45 9.19
CA LYS A 242 48.97 -21.54 8.60
C LYS A 242 48.39 -21.15 7.24
N LEU A 243 48.02 -19.89 7.05
CA LEU A 243 47.49 -19.34 5.79
C LEU A 243 48.58 -18.86 4.81
N GLY A 244 49.86 -19.09 5.11
CA GLY A 244 50.99 -18.70 4.25
C GLY A 244 51.16 -17.19 4.09
N GLY A 245 50.65 -16.38 5.02
CA GLY A 245 50.71 -14.91 4.98
C GLY A 245 49.79 -14.25 3.95
N ASN A 246 48.87 -14.99 3.31
CA ASN A 246 47.98 -14.44 2.29
C ASN A 246 46.81 -13.60 2.86
N PHE A 247 46.56 -13.72 4.17
CA PHE A 247 45.49 -13.02 4.85
C PHE A 247 46.00 -12.48 6.20
N ASP A 248 45.76 -11.19 6.44
CA ASP A 248 46.11 -10.55 7.71
C ASP A 248 44.92 -10.37 8.65
N LYS A 249 43.75 -10.09 8.09
CA LYS A 249 42.52 -9.75 8.79
C LYS A 249 41.30 -9.93 7.90
N TYR A 250 40.11 -9.91 8.49
CA TYR A 250 38.84 -9.81 7.77
C TYR A 250 37.88 -8.88 8.51
N ALA A 251 36.99 -8.23 7.76
CA ALA A 251 36.01 -7.31 8.31
C ALA A 251 34.78 -8.07 8.83
N VAL A 252 34.16 -7.54 9.88
CA VAL A 252 32.86 -7.98 10.43
C VAL A 252 31.98 -6.76 10.64
N PHE A 253 30.66 -6.98 10.65
CA PHE A 253 29.68 -5.95 10.99
C PHE A 253 28.77 -6.42 12.13
N THR A 254 28.48 -5.53 13.07
CA THR A 254 27.54 -5.79 14.17
C THR A 254 26.63 -4.59 14.42
N THR A 255 25.35 -4.85 14.69
CA THR A 255 24.38 -3.86 15.20
C THR A 255 24.37 -3.79 16.73
N ARG A 256 25.15 -4.65 17.40
CA ARG A 256 25.28 -4.74 18.85
C ARG A 256 26.74 -4.51 19.30
N PRO A 257 27.38 -3.39 18.95
CA PRO A 257 28.74 -3.12 19.43
C PRO A 257 28.81 -3.02 20.97
N ASP A 258 27.68 -2.76 21.65
CA ASP A 258 27.59 -2.81 23.12
C ASP A 258 28.00 -4.16 23.72
N THR A 259 27.88 -5.25 22.96
CA THR A 259 28.15 -6.61 23.45
C THR A 259 29.53 -7.12 23.06
N ILE A 260 30.41 -6.28 22.50
CA ILE A 260 31.68 -6.72 21.92
C ILE A 260 32.58 -7.48 22.90
N TYR A 261 32.57 -7.13 24.19
CA TYR A 261 33.34 -7.85 25.21
C TYR A 261 32.85 -9.28 25.51
N GLY A 262 31.63 -9.61 25.07
CA GLY A 262 31.07 -10.95 25.13
C GLY A 262 31.42 -11.84 23.94
N VAL A 263 32.24 -11.36 22.99
CA VAL A 263 32.67 -12.17 21.84
C VAL A 263 33.49 -13.36 22.33
N SER A 264 33.04 -14.57 21.96
CA SER A 264 33.71 -15.82 22.33
C SER A 264 34.16 -16.67 21.14
N TYR A 265 33.61 -16.42 19.95
CA TYR A 265 34.10 -16.98 18.69
C TYR A 265 33.78 -16.01 17.53
N SER A 266 34.33 -16.27 16.35
CA SER A 266 33.94 -15.60 15.11
C SER A 266 33.63 -16.63 14.05
N ALA A 267 32.72 -16.32 13.12
CA ALA A 267 32.30 -17.24 12.08
C ALA A 267 32.35 -16.60 10.68
N LEU A 268 32.79 -17.39 9.70
CA LEU A 268 32.83 -17.06 8.28
C LEU A 268 31.73 -17.78 7.51
N ALA A 269 31.27 -17.17 6.42
CA ALA A 269 30.42 -17.82 5.42
C ALA A 269 31.20 -18.96 4.73
N PRO A 270 30.53 -20.05 4.31
CA PRO A 270 31.17 -21.14 3.57
C PRO A 270 31.89 -20.69 2.29
N GLU A 271 31.44 -19.61 1.67
CA GLU A 271 32.01 -19.04 0.45
C GLU A 271 33.13 -18.02 0.70
N HIS A 272 33.48 -17.72 1.96
CA HIS A 272 34.49 -16.71 2.28
C HIS A 272 35.88 -17.06 1.74
N ALA A 273 36.66 -16.06 1.33
CA ALA A 273 37.97 -16.24 0.68
C ALA A 273 38.95 -17.09 1.51
N ILE A 274 38.98 -16.91 2.83
CA ILE A 274 39.79 -17.73 3.75
C ILE A 274 39.34 -19.20 3.74
N VAL A 275 38.03 -19.46 3.76
CA VAL A 275 37.48 -20.83 3.72
C VAL A 275 37.83 -21.50 2.39
N LYS A 276 37.66 -20.77 1.28
CA LYS A 276 38.06 -21.23 -0.05
C LYS A 276 39.55 -21.59 -0.11
N TYR A 277 40.42 -20.72 0.42
CA TYR A 277 41.86 -20.95 0.45
C TYR A 277 42.22 -22.21 1.27
N LEU A 278 41.62 -22.41 2.45
CA LEU A 278 41.82 -23.60 3.28
C LEU A 278 41.44 -24.89 2.55
N ILE A 279 40.35 -24.87 1.77
CA ILE A 279 39.88 -26.02 0.98
C ILE A 279 40.84 -26.29 -0.19
N GLU A 280 41.22 -25.26 -0.94
CA GLU A 280 42.09 -25.38 -2.12
C GLU A 280 43.49 -25.91 -1.77
N HIS A 281 44.03 -25.48 -0.62
CA HIS A 281 45.37 -25.87 -0.15
C HIS A 281 45.35 -27.05 0.83
N LYS A 282 44.18 -27.67 1.07
CA LYS A 282 44.00 -28.82 1.96
C LYS A 282 44.58 -28.60 3.37
N LEU A 283 44.34 -27.42 3.94
CA LEU A 283 44.86 -27.01 5.25
C LEU A 283 43.99 -27.45 6.44
N LEU A 284 42.96 -28.28 6.16
CA LEU A 284 42.06 -28.92 7.11
C LEU A 284 41.97 -30.42 6.78
N SER A 285 41.47 -31.23 7.72
CA SER A 285 41.21 -32.65 7.44
C SER A 285 40.16 -32.84 6.33
N GLU A 286 40.25 -33.95 5.59
CA GLU A 286 39.32 -34.25 4.49
C GLU A 286 37.85 -34.32 4.96
N ASP A 287 37.59 -34.80 6.19
CA ASP A 287 36.24 -34.80 6.78
C ASP A 287 35.67 -33.39 6.94
N LYS A 288 36.49 -32.45 7.44
CA LYS A 288 36.11 -31.04 7.60
C LYS A 288 35.84 -30.39 6.25
N ILE A 289 36.72 -30.61 5.27
CA ILE A 289 36.54 -30.09 3.90
C ILE A 289 35.24 -30.62 3.29
N THR A 290 34.92 -31.90 3.50
CA THR A 290 33.69 -32.53 3.01
C THR A 290 32.45 -31.89 3.63
N GLN A 291 32.45 -31.63 4.95
CA GLN A 291 31.36 -30.95 5.64
C GLN A 291 31.15 -29.52 5.11
N ILE A 292 32.23 -28.77 4.88
CA ILE A 292 32.13 -27.40 4.33
C ILE A 292 31.59 -27.41 2.91
N LYS A 293 32.05 -28.32 2.06
CA LYS A 293 31.52 -28.49 0.70
C LYS A 293 30.04 -28.85 0.69
N LYS A 294 29.58 -29.67 1.65
CA LYS A 294 28.15 -29.97 1.83
C LYS A 294 27.36 -28.72 2.22
N MET A 295 27.91 -27.82 3.04
CA MET A 295 27.28 -26.53 3.30
C MET A 295 27.21 -25.70 2.01
N GLN A 296 28.28 -25.63 1.22
CA GLN A 296 28.31 -24.86 -0.04
C GLN A 296 27.32 -25.36 -1.10
N SER A 297 26.88 -26.64 -1.06
CA SER A 297 25.90 -27.17 -2.02
C SER A 297 24.45 -26.75 -1.76
N VAL A 298 24.16 -26.15 -0.60
CA VAL A 298 22.82 -25.67 -0.24
C VAL A 298 22.77 -24.14 -0.39
N GLY A 299 21.66 -23.57 -0.88
CA GLY A 299 21.56 -22.12 -1.09
C GLY A 299 21.64 -21.31 0.21
N SER A 300 22.27 -20.12 0.17
CA SER A 300 22.57 -19.31 1.38
C SER A 300 21.35 -19.01 2.27
N ARG A 301 20.18 -18.72 1.67
CA ARG A 301 18.92 -18.51 2.41
C ARG A 301 18.35 -19.77 3.05
N GLU A 302 18.42 -20.89 2.36
CA GLU A 302 17.94 -22.18 2.86
C GLU A 302 18.79 -22.61 4.06
N ARG A 303 20.11 -22.48 3.96
CA ARG A 303 21.04 -22.78 5.07
C ARG A 303 20.76 -22.00 6.33
N ALA A 304 20.34 -20.73 6.23
CA ALA A 304 20.03 -19.91 7.39
C ALA A 304 18.85 -20.47 8.21
N GLN A 305 17.93 -21.19 7.57
CA GLN A 305 16.76 -21.83 8.20
C GLN A 305 17.03 -23.23 8.73
N LEU A 306 18.11 -23.88 8.27
CA LEU A 306 18.51 -25.20 8.76
C LEU A 306 19.03 -25.13 10.20
N PRO A 307 19.10 -26.29 10.90
CA PRO A 307 19.83 -26.40 12.16
C PRO A 307 21.24 -25.84 12.02
N LYS A 308 21.69 -25.10 13.04
CA LYS A 308 22.99 -24.42 12.99
C LYS A 308 24.10 -25.45 12.98
N GLU A 309 24.92 -25.43 11.93
CA GLU A 309 26.05 -26.32 11.72
C GLU A 309 27.29 -25.50 11.39
N GLY A 310 28.44 -25.98 11.88
CA GLY A 310 29.71 -25.35 11.60
C GLY A 310 30.89 -26.29 11.81
N VAL A 311 32.04 -25.83 11.33
CA VAL A 311 33.31 -26.54 11.38
C VAL A 311 34.38 -25.59 11.92
N SER A 312 35.18 -26.05 12.88
CA SER A 312 36.33 -25.27 13.35
C SER A 312 37.38 -25.20 12.26
N LEU A 313 37.80 -23.97 11.94
CA LEU A 313 38.85 -23.72 10.96
C LEU A 313 40.26 -23.90 11.55
N GLU A 314 40.39 -24.21 12.86
CA GLU A 314 41.68 -24.32 13.55
C GLU A 314 42.56 -23.09 13.28
N LEU A 315 41.92 -21.93 13.34
CA LEU A 315 42.50 -20.61 13.25
C LEU A 315 41.92 -19.80 14.41
N ASP A 316 42.69 -18.82 14.85
CA ASP A 316 42.32 -17.87 15.89
C ASP A 316 42.47 -16.44 15.36
N VAL A 317 41.63 -15.56 15.88
CA VAL A 317 41.73 -14.11 15.69
C VAL A 317 41.91 -13.38 17.00
N ILE A 318 42.43 -12.17 16.94
CA ILE A 318 42.68 -11.33 18.11
C ILE A 318 41.48 -10.43 18.36
N HIS A 319 40.91 -10.52 19.56
CA HIS A 319 39.85 -9.61 19.98
C HIS A 319 40.38 -8.17 20.08
N PRO A 320 39.79 -7.19 19.38
CA PRO A 320 40.37 -5.84 19.21
C PRO A 320 40.53 -5.05 20.51
N LEU A 321 39.64 -5.24 21.50
CA LEU A 321 39.72 -4.55 22.79
C LEU A 321 40.40 -5.34 23.92
N THR A 322 40.24 -6.67 23.97
CA THR A 322 40.79 -7.50 25.07
C THR A 322 42.13 -8.14 24.74
N GLY A 323 42.52 -8.20 23.47
CA GLY A 323 43.74 -8.86 22.99
C GLY A 323 43.74 -10.39 23.09
N LYS A 324 42.61 -11.00 23.49
CA LYS A 324 42.51 -12.47 23.63
C LYS A 324 42.34 -13.15 22.28
N ASN A 325 42.84 -14.39 22.17
CA ASN A 325 42.54 -15.27 21.04
C ASN A 325 41.07 -15.70 21.05
N VAL A 326 40.45 -15.65 19.89
CA VAL A 326 39.06 -16.00 19.63
C VAL A 326 39.03 -17.03 18.50
N PRO A 327 38.46 -18.23 18.72
CA PRO A 327 38.47 -19.29 17.71
C PRO A 327 37.60 -18.93 16.51
N LEU A 328 38.10 -19.28 15.32
CA LEU A 328 37.45 -19.03 14.04
C LEU A 328 36.76 -20.28 13.50
N TRP A 329 35.50 -20.12 13.12
CA TRP A 329 34.64 -21.16 12.58
C TRP A 329 34.15 -20.79 11.17
N VAL A 330 33.69 -21.80 10.45
CA VAL A 330 32.76 -21.61 9.34
C VAL A 330 31.39 -22.08 9.80
N ALA A 331 30.35 -21.32 9.50
CA ALA A 331 28.98 -21.62 9.94
C ALA A 331 27.98 -21.43 8.79
N ASN A 332 27.01 -22.35 8.70
CA ASN A 332 26.06 -22.41 7.59
C ASN A 332 25.09 -21.20 7.52
N PHE A 333 24.85 -20.53 8.65
CA PHE A 333 23.94 -19.39 8.78
C PHE A 333 24.59 -18.04 8.49
N VAL A 334 25.91 -17.99 8.28
CA VAL A 334 26.62 -16.75 7.90
C VAL A 334 26.50 -16.56 6.40
N LEU A 335 26.02 -15.38 5.98
CA LEU A 335 25.72 -15.04 4.59
C LEU A 335 26.84 -14.21 3.99
N ILE A 336 27.36 -14.61 2.82
CA ILE A 336 28.46 -13.92 2.13
C ILE A 336 28.09 -12.48 1.75
N GLU A 337 26.80 -12.20 1.54
CA GLU A 337 26.30 -10.89 1.12
C GLU A 337 26.16 -9.90 2.29
N TYR A 338 26.35 -10.33 3.53
CA TYR A 338 26.18 -9.49 4.73
C TYR A 338 27.48 -9.34 5.51
N GLY A 339 27.87 -8.09 5.82
CA GLY A 339 29.03 -7.81 6.68
C GLY A 339 30.36 -8.36 6.19
N GLY A 340 30.54 -8.52 4.86
CA GLY A 340 31.75 -9.12 4.28
C GLY A 340 31.81 -10.66 4.36
N GLY A 341 30.71 -11.31 4.76
CA GLY A 341 30.66 -12.77 4.91
C GLY A 341 31.29 -13.26 6.21
N ALA A 342 31.36 -12.42 7.24
CA ALA A 342 31.88 -12.76 8.54
C ALA A 342 31.11 -12.06 9.66
N VAL A 343 31.04 -12.70 10.83
CA VAL A 343 30.39 -12.16 12.03
C VAL A 343 31.26 -12.33 13.27
N MET A 344 31.15 -11.38 14.19
CA MET A 344 31.50 -11.63 15.59
C MET A 344 30.34 -12.40 16.23
N ALA A 345 30.63 -13.36 17.11
CA ALA A 345 29.58 -14.11 17.78
C ALA A 345 29.61 -13.88 19.29
N VAL A 346 28.45 -13.52 19.84
CA VAL A 346 28.26 -13.15 21.25
C VAL A 346 27.14 -14.01 21.85
N PRO A 347 27.43 -15.27 22.23
CA PRO A 347 26.42 -16.25 22.62
C PRO A 347 25.47 -15.80 23.72
N ALA A 348 25.93 -15.04 24.72
CA ALA A 348 25.04 -14.60 25.79
C ALA A 348 23.91 -13.67 25.32
N HIS A 349 24.05 -13.05 24.13
CA HIS A 349 23.18 -11.97 23.66
C HIS A 349 22.67 -12.09 22.20
N ASP A 350 22.91 -13.21 21.51
CA ASP A 350 22.29 -13.57 20.22
C ASP A 350 21.88 -15.05 20.25
N GLU A 351 20.62 -15.34 19.92
CA GLU A 351 20.03 -16.69 19.97
C GLU A 351 20.75 -17.69 19.06
N ARG A 352 21.13 -17.27 17.84
CA ARG A 352 21.80 -18.15 16.88
C ARG A 352 23.22 -18.46 17.37
N ASP A 353 23.89 -17.44 17.91
CA ASP A 353 25.22 -17.61 18.47
C ASP A 353 25.21 -18.53 19.69
N PHE A 354 24.16 -18.44 20.52
CA PHE A 354 23.93 -19.27 21.69
C PHE A 354 23.68 -20.74 21.33
N GLU A 355 22.75 -21.01 20.41
CA GLU A 355 22.49 -22.37 19.92
C GLU A 355 23.76 -23.02 19.37
N PHE A 356 24.54 -22.27 18.59
CA PHE A 356 25.80 -22.74 18.04
C PHE A 356 26.85 -22.98 19.13
N ALA A 357 27.00 -22.05 20.07
CA ALA A 357 27.95 -22.18 21.17
C ALA A 357 27.63 -23.36 22.09
N GLN A 358 26.37 -23.59 22.42
CA GLN A 358 25.94 -24.76 23.18
C GLN A 358 26.26 -26.06 22.44
N LYS A 359 25.93 -26.13 21.14
CA LYS A 359 26.17 -27.32 20.32
C LYS A 359 27.64 -27.71 20.23
N TYR A 360 28.53 -26.72 20.17
CA TYR A 360 29.98 -26.92 20.00
C TYR A 360 30.80 -26.68 21.28
N ASN A 361 30.14 -26.53 22.42
CA ASN A 361 30.75 -26.27 23.73
C ASN A 361 31.74 -25.08 23.71
N LEU A 362 31.33 -23.99 23.05
CA LEU A 362 32.08 -22.74 23.00
C LEU A 362 31.74 -21.86 24.21
N PRO A 363 32.65 -20.96 24.64
CA PRO A 363 32.42 -20.12 25.80
C PRO A 363 31.19 -19.21 25.62
N ILE A 364 30.44 -19.00 26.69
CA ILE A 364 29.31 -18.08 26.74
C ILE A 364 29.67 -16.99 27.76
N ILE A 365 29.97 -15.79 27.27
CA ILE A 365 30.48 -14.68 28.08
C ILE A 365 29.39 -13.61 28.15
N GLN A 366 28.89 -13.37 29.36
CA GLN A 366 27.93 -12.30 29.61
C GLN A 366 28.64 -10.93 29.61
N SER A 367 28.10 -9.99 28.85
CA SER A 367 28.57 -8.60 28.76
C SER A 367 27.48 -7.57 29.03
N ILE A 368 26.21 -7.99 29.14
CA ILE A 368 25.06 -7.17 29.47
C ILE A 368 24.33 -7.78 30.67
N GLU A 369 24.00 -6.94 31.65
CA GLU A 369 23.15 -7.25 32.79
C GLU A 369 21.73 -6.69 32.59
N HIS A 370 20.74 -7.48 32.98
CA HIS A 370 19.32 -7.15 32.92
C HIS A 370 18.69 -7.29 34.31
N ALA A 371 17.41 -6.90 34.44
CA ALA A 371 16.65 -7.10 35.67
C ALA A 371 16.50 -8.59 36.03
N THR A 372 16.38 -9.46 35.02
CA THR A 372 16.41 -10.91 35.19
C THR A 372 17.85 -11.40 35.05
N PRO A 373 18.41 -12.10 36.06
CA PRO A 373 19.76 -12.65 35.97
C PRO A 373 19.90 -13.63 34.81
N PHE A 374 21.01 -13.56 34.10
CA PHE A 374 21.37 -14.54 33.08
C PHE A 374 21.80 -15.85 33.76
N ASP A 375 21.07 -16.93 33.52
CA ASP A 375 21.32 -18.26 34.10
C ASP A 375 22.05 -19.22 33.15
N GLY A 376 22.37 -18.76 31.93
CA GLY A 376 23.02 -19.56 30.91
C GLY A 376 22.12 -20.58 30.21
N SER A 377 20.79 -20.56 30.46
CA SER A 377 19.83 -21.46 29.82
C SER A 377 19.37 -20.98 28.44
N VAL A 378 19.24 -19.67 28.26
CA VAL A 378 18.82 -19.01 27.02
C VAL A 378 19.58 -17.72 26.79
N ALA A 379 19.78 -17.32 25.53
CA ALA A 379 20.36 -16.02 25.19
C ALA A 379 19.48 -14.86 25.69
N THR A 380 20.10 -13.73 26.04
CA THR A 380 19.43 -12.49 26.47
C THR A 380 19.61 -11.41 25.40
N THR A 381 18.59 -11.23 24.56
CA THR A 381 18.68 -10.34 23.38
C THR A 381 18.29 -8.89 23.69
N GLU A 382 17.70 -8.63 24.85
CA GLU A 382 17.27 -7.29 25.25
C GLU A 382 18.45 -6.31 25.43
N TYR A 383 18.13 -5.03 25.52
CA TYR A 383 19.10 -4.01 25.94
C TYR A 383 19.19 -3.96 27.46
N GLY A 384 20.35 -3.58 27.98
CA GLY A 384 20.60 -3.57 29.42
C GLY A 384 21.79 -2.69 29.78
N THR A 385 22.43 -3.02 30.90
CA THR A 385 23.64 -2.32 31.36
C THR A 385 24.85 -3.16 31.05
N THR A 386 25.85 -2.57 30.40
CA THR A 386 27.11 -3.26 30.12
C THR A 386 27.88 -3.61 31.40
N ILE A 387 28.38 -4.84 31.47
CA ILE A 387 29.21 -5.37 32.55
C ILE A 387 30.45 -6.04 31.96
N HIS A 388 31.51 -6.15 32.75
CA HIS A 388 32.78 -6.78 32.32
C HIS A 388 33.34 -6.22 30.99
N SER A 389 33.05 -4.96 30.69
CA SER A 389 33.28 -4.32 29.38
C SER A 389 34.34 -3.22 29.44
N GLY A 390 35.36 -3.41 30.28
CA GLY A 390 36.44 -2.44 30.46
C GLY A 390 35.94 -1.05 30.85
N GLU A 391 36.41 -0.03 30.14
CA GLU A 391 36.04 1.39 30.34
C GLU A 391 34.56 1.71 30.03
N PHE A 392 33.85 0.81 29.34
CA PHE A 392 32.43 0.99 29.00
C PHE A 392 31.49 0.41 30.04
N SER A 393 31.98 -0.33 31.04
CA SER A 393 31.15 -0.96 32.07
C SER A 393 30.29 0.08 32.81
N GLY A 394 29.03 -0.25 33.08
CA GLY A 394 28.07 0.61 33.76
C GLY A 394 27.27 1.53 32.85
N LEU A 395 27.56 1.56 31.54
CA LEU A 395 26.76 2.28 30.55
C LEU A 395 25.54 1.45 30.13
N ASP A 396 24.42 2.13 29.85
CA ASP A 396 23.29 1.50 29.15
C ASP A 396 23.68 1.15 27.70
N SER A 397 23.09 0.10 27.12
CA SER A 397 23.42 -0.39 25.79
C SER A 397 23.46 0.70 24.71
N LYS A 398 22.53 1.67 24.70
CA LYS A 398 22.50 2.71 23.64
C LYS A 398 23.66 3.68 23.79
N SER A 399 23.98 4.07 25.02
CA SER A 399 25.15 4.91 25.31
C SER A 399 26.46 4.16 25.03
N ALA A 400 26.53 2.89 25.41
CA ALA A 400 27.67 2.02 25.13
C ALA A 400 27.91 1.83 23.62
N GLN A 401 26.86 1.61 22.82
CA GLN A 401 26.99 1.52 21.36
C GLN A 401 27.67 2.77 20.77
N LYS A 402 27.22 3.97 21.17
CA LYS A 402 27.81 5.23 20.70
C LYS A 402 29.27 5.36 21.15
N ALA A 403 29.56 5.08 22.42
CA ALA A 403 30.90 5.20 22.98
C ALA A 403 31.89 4.22 22.35
N ILE A 404 31.49 2.96 22.13
CA ILE A 404 32.32 1.94 21.51
C ILE A 404 32.56 2.26 20.03
N ILE A 405 31.54 2.70 19.29
CA ILE A 405 31.73 3.13 17.89
C ILE A 405 32.74 4.28 17.82
N ALA A 406 32.58 5.31 18.66
CA ALA A 406 33.51 6.44 18.71
C ALA A 406 34.94 5.98 19.07
N HIS A 407 35.08 5.08 20.05
CA HIS A 407 36.38 4.53 20.42
C HIS A 407 37.07 3.77 19.28
N PHE A 408 36.31 2.99 18.51
CA PHE A 408 36.84 2.30 17.34
C PHE A 408 37.25 3.26 16.23
N GLU A 409 36.49 4.33 16.00
CA GLU A 409 36.82 5.38 15.04
C GLU A 409 38.08 6.15 15.45
N ASP A 410 38.16 6.60 16.70
CA ASP A 410 39.29 7.36 17.25
C ASP A 410 40.60 6.57 17.21
N LYS A 411 40.54 5.25 17.42
CA LYS A 411 41.71 4.36 17.35
C LYS A 411 41.97 3.79 15.95
N GLY A 412 41.16 4.11 14.95
CA GLY A 412 41.28 3.56 13.60
C GLY A 412 41.07 2.04 13.53
N LEU A 413 40.36 1.45 14.51
CA LEU A 413 40.06 0.02 14.59
C LEU A 413 38.81 -0.37 13.81
N GLY A 414 37.93 0.60 13.53
CA GLY A 414 36.67 0.40 12.83
C GLY A 414 36.00 1.72 12.49
N LYS A 415 34.79 1.64 11.94
CA LYS A 415 33.98 2.80 11.56
C LYS A 415 32.50 2.54 11.75
N LYS A 416 31.73 3.60 11.98
CA LYS A 416 30.28 3.54 11.92
C LYS A 416 29.82 3.17 10.51
N VAL A 417 28.94 2.19 10.39
CA VAL A 417 28.31 1.80 9.13
C VAL A 417 26.80 1.80 9.28
N ILE A 418 26.14 2.41 8.29
CA ILE A 418 24.68 2.35 8.13
C ILE A 418 24.41 1.34 7.03
N ASN A 419 23.65 0.31 7.37
CA ASN A 419 23.19 -0.70 6.44
C ASN A 419 21.68 -0.59 6.23
N PHE A 420 21.23 -1.02 5.06
CA PHE A 420 19.81 -1.11 4.73
C PHE A 420 19.51 -2.54 4.27
N LYS A 421 18.38 -3.08 4.72
CA LYS A 421 17.82 -4.33 4.20
C LYS A 421 17.37 -4.17 2.75
N LEU A 422 16.93 -2.97 2.38
CA LEU A 422 16.54 -2.64 1.01
C LEU A 422 17.65 -2.99 0.02
N ARG A 423 17.27 -3.62 -1.09
CA ARG A 423 18.17 -3.92 -2.20
C ARG A 423 17.79 -3.07 -3.40
N ASP A 424 18.77 -2.86 -4.27
CA ASP A 424 18.51 -2.26 -5.58
C ASP A 424 17.50 -3.08 -6.38
N TRP A 425 16.64 -2.38 -7.10
CA TRP A 425 15.50 -2.99 -7.78
C TRP A 425 15.90 -3.50 -9.15
N GLY A 426 15.88 -4.83 -9.33
CA GLY A 426 16.13 -5.48 -10.62
C GLY A 426 14.93 -5.39 -11.54
N ILE A 427 15.10 -4.69 -12.68
CA ILE A 427 14.02 -4.37 -13.62
C ILE A 427 14.07 -5.19 -14.92
N SER A 428 15.14 -5.94 -15.19
CA SER A 428 15.20 -6.85 -16.34
C SER A 428 14.18 -7.98 -16.24
N ARG A 429 13.43 -8.22 -17.32
CA ARG A 429 12.55 -9.38 -17.48
C ARG A 429 12.81 -10.04 -18.83
N GLN A 430 13.06 -11.35 -18.83
CA GLN A 430 13.22 -12.17 -20.04
C GLN A 430 11.84 -12.56 -20.61
N ARG A 431 11.00 -11.56 -20.86
CA ARG A 431 9.60 -11.70 -21.30
C ARG A 431 9.35 -10.80 -22.50
N TYR A 432 8.34 -11.14 -23.29
CA TYR A 432 7.97 -10.35 -24.45
C TYR A 432 7.06 -9.17 -24.07
N TRP A 433 6.02 -9.42 -23.26
CA TRP A 433 4.98 -8.41 -23.02
C TRP A 433 5.36 -7.39 -21.94
N GLY A 434 6.37 -6.57 -22.24
CA GLY A 434 6.83 -5.43 -21.44
C GLY A 434 7.51 -4.40 -22.33
N ALA A 435 7.78 -3.20 -21.83
CA ALA A 435 8.50 -2.22 -22.63
C ALA A 435 9.97 -2.63 -22.84
N PRO A 436 10.49 -2.60 -24.07
CA PRO A 436 11.89 -2.90 -24.35
C PRO A 436 12.83 -1.95 -23.60
N ILE A 437 13.92 -2.50 -23.04
CA ILE A 437 15.00 -1.69 -22.47
C ILE A 437 15.74 -0.99 -23.62
N PRO A 438 15.86 0.35 -23.62
CA PRO A 438 16.36 1.12 -24.76
C PRO A 438 17.90 1.19 -24.80
N MET A 439 18.55 0.03 -24.67
CA MET A 439 20.00 -0.11 -24.70
C MET A 439 20.44 -0.96 -25.89
N ILE A 440 21.65 -0.72 -26.38
CA ILE A 440 22.24 -1.37 -27.55
C ILE A 440 23.65 -1.86 -27.21
N HIS A 441 23.90 -3.13 -27.50
CA HIS A 441 25.19 -3.80 -27.40
C HIS A 441 25.97 -3.62 -28.71
N CYS A 442 26.98 -2.74 -28.69
CA CYS A 442 27.85 -2.49 -29.82
C CYS A 442 29.23 -3.16 -29.60
N PRO A 443 29.75 -3.94 -30.57
CA PRO A 443 31.08 -4.54 -30.46
C PRO A 443 32.23 -3.53 -30.29
N LYS A 444 32.05 -2.29 -30.75
CA LYS A 444 33.05 -1.22 -30.71
C LYS A 444 32.86 -0.26 -29.53
N CYS A 445 31.62 0.14 -29.26
CA CYS A 445 31.30 1.15 -28.25
C CYS A 445 30.90 0.56 -26.89
N GLY A 446 30.72 -0.75 -26.80
CA GLY A 446 30.15 -1.41 -25.63
C GLY A 446 28.65 -1.18 -25.54
N LEU A 447 28.16 -1.02 -24.31
CA LEU A 447 26.74 -0.75 -24.03
C LEU A 447 26.45 0.75 -24.21
N VAL A 448 25.52 1.09 -25.10
CA VAL A 448 25.13 2.47 -25.37
C VAL A 448 23.60 2.63 -25.34
N PRO A 449 23.06 3.75 -24.85
CA PRO A 449 21.62 4.01 -24.93
C PRO A 449 21.20 4.31 -26.38
N GLU A 450 19.94 4.04 -26.70
CA GLU A 450 19.29 4.51 -27.93
C GLU A 450 19.15 6.05 -27.93
N LYS A 451 19.03 6.66 -29.10
CA LYS A 451 18.76 8.11 -29.19
C LYS A 451 17.29 8.43 -28.92
N PHE A 452 17.02 9.59 -28.32
CA PHE A 452 15.65 10.05 -28.05
C PHE A 452 14.77 10.17 -29.31
N GLU A 453 15.36 10.56 -30.44
CA GLU A 453 14.67 10.67 -31.74
C GLU A 453 14.23 9.30 -32.31
N ASN A 454 14.86 8.21 -31.87
CA ASN A 454 14.55 6.85 -32.28
C ASN A 454 13.54 6.16 -31.35
N LEU A 455 13.11 6.82 -30.28
CA LEU A 455 12.13 6.28 -29.35
C LEU A 455 10.69 6.43 -29.90
N PRO A 456 9.81 5.45 -29.66
CA PRO A 456 10.04 4.25 -28.85
C PRO A 456 10.75 3.13 -29.62
N VAL A 457 11.58 2.35 -28.90
CA VAL A 457 11.90 0.99 -29.32
C VAL A 457 10.65 0.14 -29.08
N ALA A 458 9.82 -0.01 -30.10
CA ALA A 458 8.53 -0.71 -30.01
C ALA A 458 8.70 -2.24 -30.06
N LEU A 459 7.77 -2.97 -29.43
CA LEU A 459 7.67 -4.43 -29.55
C LEU A 459 7.29 -4.83 -30.99
N PRO A 460 7.85 -5.92 -31.55
CA PRO A 460 7.41 -6.48 -32.81
C PRO A 460 6.04 -7.14 -32.66
N ASP A 461 5.16 -7.00 -33.66
CA ASP A 461 3.84 -7.67 -33.69
C ASP A 461 3.95 -9.12 -34.23
N ASP A 462 5.04 -9.45 -34.92
CA ASP A 462 5.32 -10.73 -35.58
C ASP A 462 6.16 -11.69 -34.72
N VAL A 463 5.83 -11.79 -33.43
CA VAL A 463 6.52 -12.70 -32.49
C VAL A 463 5.69 -13.97 -32.21
N GLU A 464 6.37 -15.11 -32.08
CA GLU A 464 5.75 -16.36 -31.63
C GLU A 464 6.03 -16.59 -30.13
N ILE A 465 4.98 -16.62 -29.31
CA ILE A 465 5.09 -16.70 -27.85
C ILE A 465 4.71 -18.10 -27.38
N LYS A 466 5.70 -18.98 -27.26
CA LYS A 466 5.51 -20.38 -26.83
C LYS A 466 5.58 -20.58 -25.31
N GLY A 467 5.82 -19.52 -24.55
CA GLY A 467 6.06 -19.60 -23.11
C GLY A 467 7.46 -20.09 -22.70
N GLU A 468 8.37 -20.28 -23.67
CA GLU A 468 9.75 -20.76 -23.47
C GLU A 468 10.81 -19.74 -23.90
N GLY A 469 11.71 -19.37 -22.98
CA GLY A 469 12.81 -18.43 -23.28
C GLY A 469 12.36 -16.98 -23.36
N ASN A 470 13.29 -16.10 -23.78
CA ASN A 470 12.98 -14.72 -24.16
C ASN A 470 12.58 -14.69 -25.65
N PRO A 471 11.30 -14.39 -26.00
CA PRO A 471 10.88 -14.38 -27.41
C PRO A 471 11.58 -13.32 -28.25
N LEU A 472 11.97 -12.18 -27.66
CA LEU A 472 12.66 -11.10 -28.38
C LEU A 472 14.09 -11.49 -28.78
N ASP A 473 14.78 -12.29 -27.95
CA ASP A 473 16.11 -12.81 -28.31
C ASP A 473 16.04 -13.82 -29.47
N LYS A 474 14.96 -14.59 -29.57
CA LYS A 474 14.76 -15.54 -30.68
C LYS A 474 14.27 -14.86 -31.96
N HIS A 475 13.90 -13.58 -31.92
CA HIS A 475 13.36 -12.88 -33.08
C HIS A 475 14.45 -12.65 -34.15
N PRO A 476 14.25 -13.07 -35.42
CA PRO A 476 15.31 -13.13 -36.42
C PRO A 476 15.81 -11.76 -36.91
N THR A 477 14.98 -10.71 -36.82
CA THR A 477 15.29 -9.38 -37.39
C THR A 477 15.29 -8.26 -36.35
N TRP A 478 14.26 -8.17 -35.50
CA TRP A 478 14.04 -7.07 -34.56
C TRP A 478 15.23 -6.69 -33.68
N LYS A 479 15.98 -7.68 -33.16
CA LYS A 479 17.12 -7.41 -32.28
C LYS A 479 18.32 -6.81 -33.00
N HIS A 480 18.41 -6.96 -34.32
CA HIS A 480 19.52 -6.42 -35.09
C HIS A 480 19.28 -4.94 -35.43
N THR A 481 20.25 -4.10 -35.12
CA THR A 481 20.16 -2.65 -35.35
C THR A 481 21.53 -2.05 -35.68
N LYS A 482 21.58 -0.74 -35.88
CA LYS A 482 22.82 0.02 -35.97
C LYS A 482 23.14 0.70 -34.64
N CYS A 483 24.42 0.77 -34.30
CA CYS A 483 24.88 1.50 -33.13
C CYS A 483 24.60 3.00 -33.31
N PRO A 484 23.89 3.65 -32.37
CA PRO A 484 23.57 5.08 -32.48
C PRO A 484 24.81 5.98 -32.37
N CYS A 485 25.91 5.48 -31.81
CA CYS A 485 27.16 6.23 -31.64
C CYS A 485 28.10 6.15 -32.85
N CYS A 486 28.22 4.97 -33.49
CA CYS A 486 29.24 4.73 -34.52
C CYS A 486 28.71 4.17 -35.85
N GLY A 487 27.42 3.83 -35.94
CA GLY A 487 26.79 3.30 -37.17
C GLY A 487 27.08 1.83 -37.50
N GLU A 488 27.93 1.15 -36.71
CA GLU A 488 28.24 -0.28 -36.88
C GLU A 488 27.03 -1.19 -36.60
N ASN A 489 27.09 -2.44 -37.08
CA ASN A 489 26.10 -3.45 -36.70
C ASN A 489 26.14 -3.69 -35.18
N ALA A 490 24.97 -3.71 -34.56
CA ALA A 490 24.80 -3.86 -33.13
C ALA A 490 23.53 -4.67 -32.82
N VAL A 491 23.35 -5.02 -31.54
CA VAL A 491 22.20 -5.81 -31.07
C VAL A 491 21.46 -5.03 -29.98
N ARG A 492 20.15 -4.91 -30.08
CA ARG A 492 19.31 -4.32 -29.04
C ARG A 492 19.34 -5.19 -27.78
N GLU A 493 19.17 -4.57 -26.62
CA GLU A 493 18.77 -5.30 -25.44
C GLU A 493 17.43 -5.99 -25.69
N THR A 494 17.35 -7.27 -25.32
CA THR A 494 16.17 -8.11 -25.56
C THR A 494 15.32 -8.28 -24.31
N ASP A 495 15.85 -7.90 -23.15
CA ASP A 495 15.07 -7.83 -21.93
C ASP A 495 14.06 -6.66 -21.98
N THR A 496 12.91 -6.89 -21.35
CA THR A 496 11.89 -5.86 -21.13
C THR A 496 11.94 -5.36 -19.68
N MET A 497 11.35 -4.19 -19.44
CA MET A 497 11.23 -3.61 -18.10
C MET A 497 10.11 -4.29 -17.32
N ASP A 498 10.35 -4.44 -16.01
CA ASP A 498 9.37 -4.82 -15.01
C ASP A 498 8.13 -3.90 -15.01
N THR A 499 6.93 -4.44 -14.81
CA THR A 499 5.67 -3.66 -14.86
C THR A 499 5.57 -2.56 -13.81
N PHE A 500 6.29 -2.74 -12.70
CA PHE A 500 6.36 -1.71 -11.69
C PHE A 500 7.05 -0.44 -12.20
N PHE A 501 7.85 -0.50 -13.26
CA PHE A 501 8.46 0.69 -13.86
C PHE A 501 7.37 1.63 -14.39
N GLN A 502 6.40 1.12 -15.13
CA GLN A 502 5.30 1.90 -15.69
C GLN A 502 4.38 2.45 -14.59
N SER A 503 4.00 1.61 -13.61
CA SER A 503 3.12 2.03 -12.52
C SER A 503 3.80 2.96 -11.49
N SER A 504 5.10 3.18 -11.56
CA SER A 504 5.80 4.10 -10.63
C SER A 504 5.67 5.58 -10.96
N TRP A 505 5.09 5.96 -12.12
CA TRP A 505 4.98 7.38 -12.52
C TRP A 505 3.70 7.75 -13.27
N TYR A 506 2.81 6.78 -13.56
CA TYR A 506 1.56 6.99 -14.30
C TYR A 506 0.66 8.12 -13.73
N PHE A 507 0.70 8.33 -12.40
CA PHE A 507 -0.02 9.40 -11.73
C PHE A 507 0.43 10.80 -12.16
N LEU A 508 1.69 10.97 -12.59
CA LEU A 508 2.18 12.22 -13.17
C LEU A 508 1.71 12.40 -14.61
N ARG A 509 1.64 11.30 -15.39
CA ARG A 509 1.17 11.34 -16.78
C ARG A 509 -0.25 11.91 -16.89
N TYR A 510 -1.15 11.49 -16.00
CA TYR A 510 -2.53 11.99 -15.97
C TYR A 510 -2.68 13.49 -15.70
N THR A 511 -1.67 14.12 -15.07
CA THR A 511 -1.75 15.56 -14.75
C THR A 511 -1.83 16.40 -16.01
N SER A 512 -1.19 15.94 -17.08
CA SER A 512 -1.01 16.70 -18.32
C SER A 512 -2.18 16.55 -19.25
N ASP A 513 -2.48 17.63 -19.97
CA ASP A 513 -3.39 17.54 -21.09
C ASP A 513 -2.84 16.64 -22.21
N PRO A 514 -3.66 15.78 -22.83
CA PRO A 514 -3.24 14.91 -23.93
C PRO A 514 -2.58 15.66 -25.10
N SER A 515 -2.87 16.94 -25.27
CA SER A 515 -2.16 17.78 -26.25
C SER A 515 -0.64 17.84 -26.05
N PHE A 516 -0.14 17.63 -24.82
CA PHE A 516 1.29 17.59 -24.50
C PHE A 516 1.91 16.19 -24.57
N TRP A 517 1.08 15.15 -24.68
CA TRP A 517 1.52 13.77 -24.49
C TRP A 517 2.55 13.30 -25.51
N THR A 518 2.56 13.86 -26.72
CA THR A 518 3.52 13.54 -27.80
C THR A 518 4.94 13.97 -27.46
N ASP A 519 5.08 15.14 -26.83
CA ASP A 519 6.35 15.88 -26.75
C ASP A 519 7.08 15.64 -25.44
N VAL A 520 6.34 15.54 -24.33
CA VAL A 520 6.90 15.40 -22.97
C VAL A 520 6.27 14.24 -22.21
N PRO A 521 6.99 13.62 -21.24
CA PRO A 521 6.41 12.62 -20.35
C PRO A 521 5.21 13.17 -19.58
N PHE A 522 5.30 14.43 -19.14
CA PHE A 522 4.22 15.22 -18.57
C PHE A 522 4.64 16.69 -18.55
N ASP A 523 3.68 17.59 -18.69
CA ASP A 523 3.84 19.04 -18.61
C ASP A 523 4.08 19.49 -17.16
N LYS A 524 5.06 20.38 -16.98
CA LYS A 524 5.53 20.84 -15.67
C LYS A 524 4.51 21.75 -14.98
N GLN A 525 3.83 22.63 -15.73
CA GLN A 525 2.81 23.51 -15.15
C GLN A 525 1.65 22.69 -14.59
N SER A 526 1.18 21.72 -15.38
CA SER A 526 0.12 20.80 -15.01
C SER A 526 0.50 19.92 -13.82
N ALA A 527 1.71 19.36 -13.82
CA ALA A 527 2.20 18.55 -12.72
C ALA A 527 2.29 19.36 -11.42
N ASN A 528 2.81 20.59 -11.46
CA ASN A 528 2.91 21.47 -10.29
C ASN A 528 1.54 21.88 -9.73
N TYR A 529 0.52 22.02 -10.57
CA TYR A 529 -0.84 22.33 -10.13
C TYR A 529 -1.53 21.11 -9.51
N TRP A 530 -1.47 19.95 -10.19
CA TRP A 530 -2.22 18.77 -9.77
C TRP A 530 -1.56 18.00 -8.63
N MET A 531 -0.23 17.98 -8.56
CA MET A 531 0.47 17.23 -7.52
C MET A 531 0.50 17.98 -6.19
N ASN A 532 0.51 17.27 -5.06
CA ASN A 532 0.45 15.80 -4.92
C ASN A 532 -0.95 15.24 -5.19
N VAL A 533 -1.07 13.94 -5.43
CA VAL A 533 -2.38 13.27 -5.43
C VAL A 533 -3.03 13.52 -4.05
N ASP A 534 -4.20 14.15 -4.01
CA ASP A 534 -4.88 14.50 -2.76
C ASP A 534 -5.34 13.24 -2.03
N GLN A 535 -5.89 12.28 -2.76
CA GLN A 535 -6.35 11.00 -2.21
C GLN A 535 -5.99 9.88 -3.17
N TYR A 536 -5.13 8.98 -2.72
CA TYR A 536 -4.81 7.74 -3.41
C TYR A 536 -5.59 6.58 -2.78
N ILE A 537 -6.25 5.74 -3.59
CA ILE A 537 -7.07 4.62 -3.13
C ILE A 537 -6.55 3.32 -3.76
N GLY A 538 -6.31 2.31 -2.93
CA GLY A 538 -5.82 1.02 -3.42
C GLY A 538 -5.81 -0.09 -2.38
N GLY A 539 -5.36 -1.27 -2.80
CA GLY A 539 -5.25 -2.44 -1.93
C GLY A 539 -3.99 -2.40 -1.05
N ILE A 540 -4.07 -2.96 0.16
CA ILE A 540 -2.92 -3.04 1.07
C ILE A 540 -1.81 -3.98 0.56
N GLU A 541 -2.13 -4.88 -0.37
CA GLU A 541 -1.15 -5.75 -1.04
C GLU A 541 -0.03 -4.97 -1.76
N HIS A 542 -0.27 -3.70 -2.07
CA HIS A 542 0.69 -2.81 -2.73
C HIS A 542 1.48 -1.93 -1.74
N ALA A 543 1.35 -2.16 -0.43
CA ALA A 543 1.95 -1.34 0.64
C ALA A 543 3.47 -1.17 0.51
N ILE A 544 4.16 -2.20 0.02
CA ILE A 544 5.62 -2.19 -0.16
C ILE A 544 5.96 -1.86 -1.60
N LEU A 545 5.82 -2.80 -2.55
CA LEU A 545 6.33 -2.69 -3.93
C LEU A 545 5.93 -1.38 -4.61
N HIS A 546 4.71 -1.32 -5.16
CA HIS A 546 4.20 -0.19 -5.93
C HIS A 546 4.33 1.16 -5.19
N LEU A 547 3.93 1.21 -3.91
CA LEU A 547 3.99 2.47 -3.16
C LEU A 547 5.43 2.93 -2.94
N LEU A 548 6.35 2.06 -2.53
CA LEU A 548 7.76 2.43 -2.35
C LEU A 548 8.40 2.84 -3.68
N TYR A 549 8.10 2.13 -4.77
CA TYR A 549 8.61 2.47 -6.10
C TYR A 549 8.05 3.81 -6.62
N SER A 550 6.77 4.11 -6.37
CA SER A 550 6.16 5.41 -6.70
C SER A 550 6.84 6.56 -5.94
N ARG A 551 7.13 6.36 -4.65
CA ARG A 551 7.88 7.33 -3.83
C ARG A 551 9.29 7.55 -4.37
N PHE A 552 10.01 6.46 -4.65
CA PHE A 552 11.34 6.51 -5.25
C PHE A 552 11.34 7.23 -6.61
N PHE A 553 10.43 6.89 -7.52
CA PHE A 553 10.32 7.54 -8.83
C PHE A 553 10.00 9.03 -8.70
N THR A 554 9.14 9.43 -7.76
CA THR A 554 8.84 10.85 -7.53
C THR A 554 10.09 11.62 -7.14
N LYS A 555 10.93 11.06 -6.26
CA LYS A 555 12.21 11.65 -5.85
C LYS A 555 13.22 11.71 -6.99
N VAL A 556 13.32 10.65 -7.79
CA VAL A 556 14.16 10.65 -8.99
C VAL A 556 13.69 11.73 -9.99
N LEU A 557 12.39 11.81 -10.25
CA LEU A 557 11.82 12.80 -11.17
C LEU A 557 11.99 14.23 -10.64
N ARG A 558 11.96 14.43 -9.33
CA ARG A 558 12.33 15.70 -8.69
C ARG A 558 13.78 16.06 -8.99
N ASP A 559 14.70 15.11 -8.79
CA ASP A 559 16.14 15.34 -8.98
C ASP A 559 16.53 15.47 -10.47
N LEU A 560 15.72 14.92 -11.37
CA LEU A 560 15.79 15.16 -12.82
C LEU A 560 15.14 16.50 -13.24
N GLY A 561 14.46 17.20 -12.34
CA GLY A 561 13.88 18.54 -12.56
C GLY A 561 12.47 18.57 -13.13
N TYR A 562 11.79 17.42 -13.19
CA TYR A 562 10.43 17.28 -13.73
C TYR A 562 9.35 17.76 -12.75
N VAL A 563 9.53 17.52 -11.45
CA VAL A 563 8.58 17.90 -10.39
C VAL A 563 9.31 18.56 -9.22
N THR A 564 8.56 19.21 -8.33
CA THR A 564 9.12 19.82 -7.11
C THR A 564 8.68 19.13 -5.83
N CYS A 565 7.74 18.18 -5.90
CA CYS A 565 7.26 17.45 -4.74
C CYS A 565 8.18 16.28 -4.36
N ASN A 566 8.18 15.93 -3.07
CA ASN A 566 9.00 14.85 -2.51
C ASN A 566 8.26 13.51 -2.43
N GLU A 567 6.93 13.55 -2.40
CA GLU A 567 6.06 12.41 -2.14
C GLU A 567 4.84 12.48 -3.07
N PRO A 568 4.43 11.38 -3.72
CA PRO A 568 3.38 11.43 -4.74
C PRO A 568 1.97 11.54 -4.18
N PHE A 569 1.72 10.97 -2.99
CA PHE A 569 0.37 10.79 -2.44
C PHE A 569 0.26 11.48 -1.07
N ALA A 570 -0.57 12.52 -0.98
CA ALA A 570 -0.79 13.25 0.27
C ALA A 570 -1.56 12.39 1.28
N ASN A 571 -2.62 11.70 0.82
CA ASN A 571 -3.39 10.76 1.63
C ASN A 571 -3.49 9.40 0.93
N LEU A 572 -3.42 8.33 1.72
CA LEU A 572 -3.54 6.96 1.26
C LEU A 572 -4.71 6.27 1.97
N LEU A 573 -5.66 5.75 1.19
CA LEU A 573 -6.70 4.86 1.67
C LEU A 573 -6.43 3.45 1.16
N THR A 574 -6.06 2.58 2.09
CA THR A 574 -5.98 1.13 1.82
C THR A 574 -7.34 0.51 2.05
N GLN A 575 -8.03 0.14 0.98
CA GLN A 575 -9.34 -0.51 1.10
C GLN A 575 -9.19 -1.94 1.65
N GLY A 576 -10.16 -2.37 2.45
CA GLY A 576 -10.25 -3.76 2.87
C GLY A 576 -10.66 -4.68 1.72
N MET A 577 -10.27 -5.95 1.82
CA MET A 577 -10.59 -6.92 0.78
C MET A 577 -12.09 -7.22 0.73
N VAL A 578 -12.59 -7.54 -0.46
CA VAL A 578 -13.92 -8.14 -0.63
C VAL A 578 -13.76 -9.65 -0.55
N LEU A 579 -14.48 -10.25 0.39
CA LEU A 579 -14.44 -11.67 0.71
C LEU A 579 -15.72 -12.34 0.22
N LYS A 580 -15.60 -13.62 -0.12
CA LYS A 580 -16.71 -14.54 -0.33
C LYS A 580 -16.36 -15.87 0.33
N ASP A 581 -17.24 -16.34 1.19
CA ASP A 581 -17.06 -17.57 1.97
C ASP A 581 -15.78 -17.51 2.82
N GLY A 582 -15.51 -16.34 3.43
CA GLY A 582 -14.33 -16.10 4.27
C GLY A 582 -13.00 -16.01 3.51
N SER A 583 -13.02 -15.95 2.18
CA SER A 583 -11.82 -15.89 1.36
C SER A 583 -11.83 -14.71 0.38
N LYS A 584 -10.67 -14.09 0.14
CA LYS A 584 -10.52 -13.00 -0.84
C LYS A 584 -11.09 -13.41 -2.20
N MET A 585 -11.94 -12.57 -2.79
CA MET A 585 -12.39 -12.74 -4.17
C MET A 585 -11.20 -12.68 -5.13
N SER A 586 -11.04 -13.71 -5.95
CA SER A 586 -10.01 -13.76 -6.99
C SER A 586 -10.39 -14.73 -8.10
N LYS A 587 -9.99 -14.41 -9.33
CA LYS A 587 -10.27 -15.26 -10.50
C LYS A 587 -9.65 -16.66 -10.35
N SER A 588 -8.47 -16.75 -9.75
CA SER A 588 -7.78 -18.03 -9.51
C SER A 588 -8.56 -18.95 -8.56
N LYS A 589 -9.32 -18.40 -7.61
CA LYS A 589 -10.17 -19.17 -6.67
C LYS A 589 -11.57 -19.44 -7.19
N GLY A 590 -11.97 -18.86 -8.33
CA GLY A 590 -13.32 -19.05 -8.90
C GLY A 590 -14.47 -18.47 -8.06
N ASN A 591 -14.19 -17.67 -7.03
CA ASN A 591 -15.18 -17.13 -6.09
C ASN A 591 -15.58 -15.67 -6.40
N THR A 592 -15.28 -15.18 -7.61
CA THR A 592 -15.63 -13.80 -8.01
C THR A 592 -17.11 -13.65 -8.27
N VAL A 593 -17.68 -12.52 -7.85
CA VAL A 593 -19.01 -12.08 -8.27
C VAL A 593 -18.88 -11.10 -9.42
N ASP A 594 -19.63 -11.38 -10.48
CA ASP A 594 -19.70 -10.58 -11.69
C ASP A 594 -20.59 -9.34 -11.47
N PRO A 595 -20.05 -8.11 -11.59
CA PRO A 595 -20.84 -6.90 -11.43
C PRO A 595 -21.91 -6.72 -12.51
N ASP A 596 -21.72 -7.24 -13.73
CA ASP A 596 -22.70 -7.10 -14.81
C ASP A 596 -24.04 -7.77 -14.43
N ALA A 597 -23.97 -8.91 -13.71
CA ALA A 597 -25.16 -9.60 -13.22
C ALA A 597 -25.94 -8.72 -12.21
N ILE A 598 -25.23 -8.08 -11.29
CA ILE A 598 -25.84 -7.20 -10.27
C ILE A 598 -26.44 -5.95 -10.93
N ILE A 599 -25.73 -5.31 -11.87
CA ILE A 599 -26.21 -4.13 -12.57
C ILE A 599 -27.45 -4.47 -13.40
N LYS A 600 -27.45 -5.62 -14.08
CA LYS A 600 -28.60 -6.06 -14.89
C LYS A 600 -29.86 -6.28 -14.05
N GLU A 601 -29.72 -6.80 -12.84
CA GLU A 601 -30.86 -7.11 -11.96
C GLU A 601 -31.31 -5.91 -11.12
N TYR A 602 -30.36 -5.18 -10.54
CA TYR A 602 -30.63 -4.16 -9.51
C TYR A 602 -30.24 -2.72 -9.91
N GLY A 603 -29.48 -2.55 -10.99
CA GLY A 603 -28.90 -1.27 -11.40
C GLY A 603 -27.56 -0.93 -10.73
N ALA A 604 -26.82 -0.04 -11.38
CA ALA A 604 -25.56 0.51 -10.90
C ALA A 604 -25.66 1.20 -9.53
N ASP A 605 -26.69 2.01 -9.30
CA ASP A 605 -26.85 2.71 -8.01
C ASP A 605 -27.02 1.73 -6.85
N THR A 606 -27.69 0.60 -7.06
CA THR A 606 -27.80 -0.43 -6.03
C THR A 606 -26.44 -1.05 -5.71
N ALA A 607 -25.67 -1.42 -6.73
CA ALA A 607 -24.34 -2.01 -6.56
C ALA A 607 -23.42 -1.07 -5.77
N ARG A 608 -23.45 0.22 -6.11
CA ARG A 608 -22.67 1.28 -5.44
C ARG A 608 -23.13 1.53 -4.01
N LEU A 609 -24.44 1.63 -3.78
CA LEU A 609 -24.98 1.82 -2.44
C LEU A 609 -24.59 0.66 -1.53
N PHE A 610 -24.77 -0.57 -2.00
CA PHE A 610 -24.40 -1.78 -1.25
C PHE A 610 -22.90 -1.76 -0.90
N ILE A 611 -22.02 -1.52 -1.87
CA ILE A 611 -20.57 -1.62 -1.63
C ILE A 611 -20.06 -0.56 -0.64
N LEU A 612 -20.67 0.63 -0.62
CA LEU A 612 -20.34 1.68 0.34
C LEU A 612 -21.04 1.52 1.70
N PHE A 613 -22.16 0.79 1.75
CA PHE A 613 -22.93 0.56 2.98
C PHE A 613 -22.42 -0.63 3.80
N ALA A 614 -21.99 -1.71 3.12
CA ALA A 614 -21.72 -2.99 3.75
C ALA A 614 -20.59 -2.92 4.80
N ALA A 615 -19.54 -2.14 4.55
CA ALA A 615 -18.44 -1.96 5.50
C ALA A 615 -17.70 -0.62 5.29
N PRO A 616 -17.09 -0.05 6.35
CA PRO A 616 -16.15 1.06 6.20
C PRO A 616 -15.05 0.73 5.17
N PRO A 617 -14.52 1.70 4.40
CA PRO A 617 -13.58 1.43 3.32
C PRO A 617 -12.36 0.60 3.72
N GLN A 618 -11.80 0.82 4.91
CA GLN A 618 -10.59 0.16 5.40
C GLN A 618 -10.85 -1.24 5.97
N LYS A 619 -12.11 -1.63 6.17
CA LYS A 619 -12.50 -2.94 6.72
C LYS A 619 -12.81 -3.91 5.61
N GLU A 620 -12.56 -5.19 5.85
CA GLU A 620 -12.99 -6.26 4.95
C GLU A 620 -14.52 -6.24 4.79
N LEU A 621 -14.97 -6.65 3.61
CA LEU A 621 -16.39 -6.71 3.25
C LEU A 621 -16.71 -8.15 2.89
N GLU A 622 -17.53 -8.81 3.69
CA GLU A 622 -18.09 -10.12 3.34
C GLU A 622 -19.26 -9.94 2.38
N TRP A 623 -19.20 -10.62 1.24
CA TRP A 623 -20.26 -10.55 0.23
C TRP A 623 -21.56 -11.19 0.73
N ASN A 624 -22.69 -10.50 0.51
CA ASN A 624 -24.01 -11.00 0.90
C ASN A 624 -25.08 -10.53 -0.09
N ASP A 625 -25.64 -11.46 -0.86
CA ASP A 625 -26.68 -11.18 -1.86
C ASP A 625 -27.95 -10.56 -1.23
N SER A 626 -28.35 -10.99 -0.03
CA SER A 626 -29.53 -10.42 0.66
C SER A 626 -29.34 -8.94 1.04
N ALA A 627 -28.10 -8.49 1.22
CA ALA A 627 -27.81 -7.09 1.52
C ALA A 627 -27.90 -6.20 0.26
N VAL A 628 -27.62 -6.74 -0.93
CA VAL A 628 -27.85 -6.06 -2.22
C VAL A 628 -29.35 -5.78 -2.39
N ASP A 629 -30.17 -6.77 -2.09
CA ASP A 629 -31.62 -6.67 -2.08
C ASP A 629 -32.16 -5.56 -1.15
N GLY A 630 -31.54 -5.41 0.03
CA GLY A 630 -31.85 -4.36 0.98
C GLY A 630 -31.55 -2.96 0.41
N ALA A 631 -30.42 -2.80 -0.26
CA ALA A 631 -30.04 -1.56 -0.93
C ALA A 631 -31.04 -1.20 -2.04
N PHE A 632 -31.46 -2.17 -2.86
CA PHE A 632 -32.48 -1.95 -3.89
C PHE A 632 -33.83 -1.50 -3.32
N ARG A 633 -34.30 -2.17 -2.25
CA ARG A 633 -35.55 -1.82 -1.57
C ARG A 633 -35.54 -0.40 -1.00
N PHE A 634 -34.40 0.01 -0.43
CA PHE A 634 -34.22 1.38 0.02
C PHE A 634 -34.37 2.38 -1.12
N LEU A 635 -33.70 2.17 -2.26
CA LEU A 635 -33.78 3.06 -3.42
C LEU A 635 -35.20 3.14 -4.00
N LYS A 636 -35.91 2.01 -4.10
CA LYS A 636 -37.32 2.00 -4.52
C LYS A 636 -38.21 2.81 -3.58
N ARG A 637 -38.05 2.64 -2.26
CA ARG A 637 -38.81 3.40 -1.26
C ARG A 637 -38.47 4.88 -1.32
N PHE A 638 -37.19 5.23 -1.46
CA PHE A 638 -36.73 6.61 -1.58
C PHE A 638 -37.29 7.29 -2.84
N ALA A 639 -37.29 6.60 -3.98
CA ALA A 639 -37.95 7.10 -5.20
C ALA A 639 -39.46 7.26 -5.03
N GLN A 640 -40.14 6.30 -4.38
CA GLN A 640 -41.58 6.36 -4.18
C GLN A 640 -41.97 7.60 -3.36
N LYS A 641 -41.29 7.81 -2.22
CA LYS A 641 -41.60 8.88 -1.26
C LYS A 641 -41.34 10.30 -1.77
N SER A 642 -40.73 10.46 -2.94
CA SER A 642 -40.65 11.76 -3.63
C SER A 642 -41.99 12.37 -4.02
N GLU A 643 -43.07 11.58 -4.08
CA GLU A 643 -44.42 12.08 -4.38
C GLU A 643 -44.97 13.06 -3.32
N ASN A 644 -44.38 13.07 -2.13
CA ASN A 644 -44.71 14.00 -1.06
C ASN A 644 -44.05 15.39 -1.25
N CYS A 645 -43.12 15.52 -2.19
CA CYS A 645 -42.42 16.76 -2.48
C CYS A 645 -43.16 17.60 -3.53
N PHE A 646 -42.97 18.91 -3.49
CA PHE A 646 -43.32 19.81 -4.59
C PHE A 646 -42.06 20.27 -5.33
N THR A 647 -42.25 20.85 -6.52
CA THR A 647 -41.14 21.34 -7.33
C THR A 647 -40.67 22.73 -6.87
N CYS A 648 -39.37 22.93 -6.70
CA CYS A 648 -38.81 24.24 -6.32
C CYS A 648 -37.36 24.40 -6.77
N LYS A 649 -36.91 25.62 -7.08
CA LYS A 649 -35.51 25.88 -7.52
C LYS A 649 -34.59 26.37 -6.39
N ALA A 650 -35.08 26.34 -5.16
CA ALA A 650 -34.37 26.76 -3.97
C ALA A 650 -34.89 25.97 -2.77
N ILE A 651 -34.07 25.90 -1.71
CA ILE A 651 -34.47 25.27 -0.46
C ILE A 651 -35.75 25.95 0.09
N PRO A 652 -36.80 25.19 0.45
CA PRO A 652 -38.02 25.78 1.01
C PRO A 652 -37.73 26.63 2.26
N THR A 653 -38.43 27.76 2.37
CA THR A 653 -38.41 28.59 3.58
C THR A 653 -39.46 28.05 4.54
N ILE A 654 -39.03 27.68 5.75
CA ILE A 654 -39.89 27.04 6.76
C ILE A 654 -39.62 27.68 8.11
N GLU A 655 -40.67 28.22 8.73
CA GLU A 655 -40.64 28.72 10.10
C GLU A 655 -40.54 27.54 11.07
N HIS A 656 -39.35 27.30 11.64
CA HIS A 656 -39.09 26.09 12.44
C HIS A 656 -39.94 26.00 13.72
N SER A 657 -40.21 27.14 14.35
CA SER A 657 -40.96 27.25 15.61
C SER A 657 -42.40 26.73 15.50
N THR A 658 -43.02 26.85 14.32
CA THR A 658 -44.43 26.50 14.09
C THR A 658 -44.64 25.04 13.70
N LEU A 659 -43.56 24.28 13.50
CA LEU A 659 -43.62 22.88 13.08
C LEU A 659 -44.08 21.96 14.22
N SER A 660 -44.75 20.85 13.85
CA SER A 660 -45.04 19.76 14.78
C SER A 660 -43.75 19.13 15.32
N LYS A 661 -43.86 18.38 16.43
CA LYS A 661 -42.71 17.68 17.01
C LYS A 661 -42.07 16.71 16.01
N GLU A 662 -42.88 15.96 15.27
CA GLU A 662 -42.47 14.99 14.26
C GLU A 662 -41.78 15.70 13.09
N SER A 663 -42.34 16.84 12.66
CA SER A 663 -41.78 17.67 11.59
C SER A 663 -40.43 18.27 11.98
N LYS A 664 -40.29 18.80 13.22
CA LYS A 664 -39.01 19.28 13.76
C LYS A 664 -37.98 18.15 13.82
N TYR A 665 -38.39 16.97 14.29
CA TYR A 665 -37.52 15.80 14.39
C TYR A 665 -37.04 15.30 13.01
N ALA A 666 -37.93 15.21 12.03
CA ALA A 666 -37.57 14.84 10.67
C ALA A 666 -36.57 15.83 10.06
N ARG A 667 -36.84 17.12 10.22
CA ARG A 667 -35.95 18.21 9.78
C ARG A 667 -34.57 18.08 10.43
N LYS A 668 -34.52 17.82 11.75
CA LYS A 668 -33.27 17.56 12.48
C LYS A 668 -32.49 16.38 11.89
N LYS A 669 -33.13 15.23 11.68
CA LYS A 669 -32.48 14.05 11.08
C LYS A 669 -31.89 14.33 9.69
N VAL A 670 -32.57 15.12 8.86
CA VAL A 670 -32.05 15.55 7.54
C VAL A 670 -30.78 16.38 7.69
N TYR A 671 -30.77 17.41 8.55
CA TYR A 671 -29.60 18.25 8.75
C TYR A 671 -28.45 17.51 9.47
N GLU A 672 -28.77 16.54 10.34
CA GLU A 672 -27.77 15.61 10.90
C GLU A 672 -27.09 14.80 9.79
N ALA A 673 -27.83 14.30 8.79
CA ALA A 673 -27.26 13.60 7.64
C ALA A 673 -26.37 14.53 6.79
N LEU A 674 -26.75 15.79 6.58
CA LEU A 674 -25.92 16.80 5.90
C LEU A 674 -24.63 17.07 6.67
N LYS A 675 -24.72 17.30 7.99
CA LYS A 675 -23.56 17.49 8.85
C LYS A 675 -22.63 16.29 8.80
N LYS A 676 -23.19 15.08 8.88
CA LYS A 676 -22.45 13.83 8.77
C LYS A 676 -21.76 13.70 7.41
N SER A 677 -22.40 14.12 6.32
CA SER A 677 -21.79 14.15 4.99
C SER A 677 -20.54 15.02 4.98
N ASN A 678 -20.66 16.25 5.51
CA ASN A 678 -19.54 17.19 5.61
C ASN A 678 -18.39 16.65 6.47
N GLU A 679 -18.67 15.83 7.49
CA GLU A 679 -17.65 15.16 8.31
C GLU A 679 -16.99 13.98 7.58
N VAL A 680 -17.79 13.12 6.94
CA VAL A 680 -17.32 11.90 6.25
C VAL A 680 -16.37 12.22 5.10
N PHE A 681 -16.61 13.31 4.38
CA PHE A 681 -15.73 13.76 3.28
C PHE A 681 -14.54 14.63 3.74
N LYS A 682 -14.45 15.00 5.03
CA LYS A 682 -13.23 15.60 5.60
C LYS A 682 -12.16 14.56 5.95
N GLY A 683 -12.55 13.32 6.19
CA GLY A 683 -11.64 12.22 6.49
C GLY A 683 -12.35 10.96 6.97
N GLY A 684 -11.69 9.80 6.86
CA GLY A 684 -12.20 8.51 7.33
C GLY A 684 -13.22 7.82 6.41
N TYR A 685 -13.97 8.59 5.60
CA TYR A 685 -14.84 8.07 4.54
C TYR A 685 -15.82 6.98 5.01
N ALA A 686 -16.39 7.13 6.21
CA ALA A 686 -17.35 6.19 6.80
C ALA A 686 -18.73 6.28 6.12
N PHE A 687 -18.79 5.97 4.81
CA PHE A 687 -19.98 6.04 3.97
C PHE A 687 -21.15 5.22 4.50
N ASN A 688 -20.87 4.07 5.12
CA ASN A 688 -21.88 3.23 5.76
C ASN A 688 -22.70 3.99 6.81
N THR A 689 -22.04 4.81 7.64
CA THR A 689 -22.72 5.63 8.65
C THR A 689 -23.46 6.81 8.05
N LEU A 690 -22.97 7.37 6.94
CA LEU A 690 -23.67 8.42 6.19
C LEU A 690 -24.95 7.89 5.55
N ILE A 691 -24.89 6.72 4.93
CA ILE A 691 -26.03 6.05 4.31
C ILE A 691 -27.06 5.69 5.38
N ALA A 692 -26.63 5.17 6.54
CA ALA A 692 -27.52 4.93 7.68
C ALA A 692 -28.23 6.21 8.15
N ALA A 693 -27.51 7.34 8.27
CA ALA A 693 -28.12 8.62 8.61
C ALA A 693 -29.16 9.08 7.57
N CYS A 694 -28.91 8.84 6.28
CA CYS A 694 -29.90 9.11 5.23
C CYS A 694 -31.14 8.21 5.33
N MET A 695 -30.96 6.93 5.69
CA MET A 695 -32.06 6.00 5.94
C MET A 695 -32.90 6.41 7.16
N GLU A 696 -32.25 6.83 8.25
CA GLU A 696 -32.92 7.39 9.43
C GLU A 696 -33.69 8.67 9.10
N ALA A 697 -33.10 9.58 8.33
CA ALA A 697 -33.76 10.80 7.88
C ALA A 697 -34.99 10.50 7.04
N LEU A 698 -34.92 9.53 6.11
CA LEU A 698 -36.07 9.11 5.33
C LEU A 698 -37.17 8.48 6.20
N ASN A 699 -36.80 7.69 7.21
CA ASN A 699 -37.77 7.14 8.16
C ASN A 699 -38.47 8.25 8.94
N ALA A 700 -37.72 9.21 9.49
CA ALA A 700 -38.31 10.33 10.23
C ALA A 700 -39.21 11.21 9.34
N LEU A 701 -38.83 11.42 8.07
CA LEU A 701 -39.69 12.11 7.10
C LEU A 701 -41.02 11.37 6.87
N CYS A 702 -41.03 10.03 6.89
CA CYS A 702 -42.25 9.24 6.76
C CYS A 702 -43.24 9.41 7.93
N ASP A 703 -42.79 9.89 9.08
CA ASP A 703 -43.61 10.04 10.29
C ASP A 703 -44.27 11.43 10.37
N GLN A 704 -44.20 12.24 9.31
CA GLN A 704 -44.80 13.57 9.20
C GLN A 704 -45.33 13.86 7.78
N ASP A 705 -46.28 14.80 7.67
CA ASP A 705 -47.00 15.08 6.41
C ASP A 705 -46.71 16.47 5.79
N ASP A 706 -45.86 17.30 6.41
CA ASP A 706 -45.56 18.64 5.92
C ASP A 706 -44.76 18.59 4.61
N LYS A 707 -45.37 19.06 3.52
CA LYS A 707 -44.77 19.03 2.18
C LYS A 707 -43.53 19.91 2.05
N ALA A 708 -43.43 21.00 2.80
CA ALA A 708 -42.25 21.85 2.79
C ALA A 708 -41.08 21.14 3.48
N VAL A 709 -41.33 20.44 4.59
CA VAL A 709 -40.32 19.60 5.26
C VAL A 709 -39.89 18.43 4.37
N TRP A 710 -40.82 17.75 3.69
CA TRP A 710 -40.49 16.75 2.67
C TRP A 710 -39.58 17.31 1.56
N SER A 711 -39.94 18.48 1.01
CA SER A 711 -39.21 19.09 -0.09
C SER A 711 -37.82 19.59 0.32
N GLU A 712 -37.69 20.18 1.53
CA GLU A 712 -36.37 20.52 2.11
C GLU A 712 -35.55 19.26 2.36
N GLY A 713 -36.18 18.22 2.90
CA GLY A 713 -35.61 16.89 3.10
C GLY A 713 -34.98 16.32 1.84
N TYR A 714 -35.73 16.24 0.75
CA TYR A 714 -35.22 15.73 -0.52
C TYR A 714 -34.20 16.65 -1.19
N PHE A 715 -34.35 17.98 -1.07
CA PHE A 715 -33.36 18.93 -1.57
C PHE A 715 -31.98 18.62 -0.98
N ILE A 716 -31.92 18.36 0.33
CA ILE A 716 -30.69 18.03 1.06
C ILE A 716 -30.25 16.57 0.81
N LEU A 717 -31.14 15.59 0.97
CA LEU A 717 -30.77 14.18 0.89
C LEU A 717 -30.29 13.78 -0.51
N LEU A 718 -30.87 14.35 -1.58
CA LEU A 718 -30.38 14.11 -2.94
C LEU A 718 -28.99 14.72 -3.15
N ASN A 719 -28.68 15.87 -2.53
CA ASN A 719 -27.32 16.41 -2.53
C ASN A 719 -26.35 15.46 -1.82
N VAL A 720 -26.71 14.98 -0.63
CA VAL A 720 -25.88 14.08 0.19
C VAL A 720 -25.65 12.73 -0.48
N LEU A 721 -26.68 12.17 -1.12
CA LEU A 721 -26.64 10.85 -1.75
C LEU A 721 -26.07 10.85 -3.16
N GLU A 722 -25.99 11.99 -3.86
CA GLU A 722 -25.47 12.06 -5.23
C GLU A 722 -24.09 11.42 -5.43
N PRO A 723 -23.11 11.55 -4.52
CA PRO A 723 -21.82 10.88 -4.72
C PRO A 723 -21.91 9.35 -4.60
N ILE A 724 -22.95 8.84 -3.96
CA ILE A 724 -23.15 7.41 -3.66
C ILE A 724 -24.02 6.76 -4.74
N VAL A 725 -25.16 7.37 -5.03
CA VAL A 725 -26.17 6.91 -6.00
C VAL A 725 -26.51 8.03 -7.00
N PRO A 726 -25.59 8.35 -7.92
CA PRO A 726 -25.71 9.54 -8.77
C PRO A 726 -26.90 9.49 -9.72
N HIS A 727 -27.30 8.33 -10.25
CA HIS A 727 -28.29 8.27 -11.32
C HIS A 727 -29.69 8.63 -10.82
N ILE A 728 -30.13 7.98 -9.73
CA ILE A 728 -31.40 8.26 -9.07
C ILE A 728 -31.40 9.68 -8.46
N ALA A 729 -30.26 10.11 -7.92
CA ALA A 729 -30.13 11.44 -7.35
C ALA A 729 -30.36 12.52 -8.40
N TRP A 730 -29.70 12.42 -9.56
CA TRP A 730 -29.86 13.33 -10.69
C TRP A 730 -31.27 13.30 -11.28
N GLU A 731 -31.86 12.11 -11.46
CA GLU A 731 -33.21 11.99 -12.01
C GLU A 731 -34.25 12.71 -11.16
N MET A 732 -34.19 12.51 -9.85
CA MET A 732 -35.13 13.10 -8.91
C MET A 732 -34.85 14.59 -8.71
N SER A 733 -33.57 14.96 -8.65
CA SER A 733 -33.12 16.33 -8.51
C SER A 733 -33.49 17.19 -9.72
N GLU A 734 -33.39 16.66 -10.93
CA GLU A 734 -33.82 17.36 -12.14
C GLU A 734 -35.34 17.58 -12.13
N LYS A 735 -36.12 16.54 -11.81
CA LYS A 735 -37.59 16.60 -11.77
C LYS A 735 -38.15 17.52 -10.69
N LEU A 736 -37.58 17.47 -9.49
CA LEU A 736 -38.07 18.23 -8.34
C LEU A 736 -37.44 19.62 -8.27
N PHE A 737 -36.16 19.73 -8.60
CA PHE A 737 -35.34 20.88 -8.25
C PHE A 737 -34.55 21.51 -9.40
N ALA A 738 -34.70 21.02 -10.63
CA ALA A 738 -33.90 21.42 -11.79
C ALA A 738 -32.39 21.42 -11.48
N SER A 739 -31.95 20.43 -10.69
CA SER A 739 -30.57 20.28 -10.21
C SER A 739 -29.99 21.45 -9.40
N ALA A 740 -30.82 22.40 -8.95
CA ALA A 740 -30.38 23.53 -8.14
C ALA A 740 -29.80 23.12 -6.77
N ASN A 741 -30.12 21.92 -6.29
CA ASN A 741 -29.59 21.39 -5.04
C ASN A 741 -28.19 20.80 -5.17
N PHE A 742 -27.58 20.68 -6.35
CA PHE A 742 -26.19 20.25 -6.51
C PHE A 742 -25.19 21.40 -6.34
N ALA A 743 -25.28 22.06 -5.19
CA ALA A 743 -24.39 23.12 -4.73
C ALA A 743 -24.13 22.93 -3.21
N PRO A 744 -23.15 23.65 -2.61
CA PRO A 744 -22.98 23.65 -1.17
C PRO A 744 -24.26 24.08 -0.44
N ILE A 745 -24.66 23.33 0.60
CA ILE A 745 -25.85 23.62 1.42
C ILE A 745 -25.40 23.99 2.84
N ALA A 746 -25.87 25.13 3.34
CA ALA A 746 -25.58 25.60 4.69
C ALA A 746 -26.36 24.77 5.74
N ILE A 747 -25.73 24.51 6.89
CA ILE A 747 -26.40 23.91 8.05
C ILE A 747 -27.21 25.00 8.76
N LYS A 748 -28.47 24.68 9.08
CA LYS A 748 -29.37 25.54 9.86
C LYS A 748 -29.28 25.20 11.35
N GLU A 749 -28.60 26.03 12.13
CA GLU A 749 -28.36 25.78 13.57
C GLU A 749 -29.66 25.76 14.38
N GLU A 750 -30.69 26.52 13.97
CA GLU A 750 -32.00 26.53 14.62
C GLU A 750 -32.69 25.16 14.61
N VAL A 751 -32.35 24.31 13.63
CA VAL A 751 -32.90 22.95 13.51
C VAL A 751 -32.24 21.96 14.47
N MET A 752 -31.03 22.28 14.95
CA MET A 752 -30.26 21.40 15.84
C MET A 752 -30.67 21.54 17.32
N VAL A 753 -31.37 22.62 17.65
CA VAL A 753 -31.84 22.89 19.01
C VAL A 753 -33.04 21.99 19.32
N SER A 754 -32.95 21.27 20.44
CA SER A 754 -34.06 20.46 20.95
C SER A 754 -34.76 21.21 22.07
N ASP A 755 -36.07 21.41 21.96
CA ASP A 755 -36.89 21.99 23.02
C ASP A 755 -37.06 21.03 24.20
N THR A 756 -36.86 19.72 23.97
CA THR A 756 -37.00 18.64 24.95
C THR A 756 -35.73 17.78 25.06
N MET A 757 -35.56 17.11 26.20
CA MET A 757 -34.51 16.14 26.49
C MET A 757 -35.06 14.92 27.23
N ILE A 758 -34.40 13.78 27.09
CA ILE A 758 -34.75 12.56 27.83
C ILE A 758 -33.86 12.45 29.07
N LEU A 759 -34.47 12.31 30.24
CA LEU A 759 -33.78 12.00 31.48
C LEU A 759 -33.99 10.53 31.82
N ALA A 760 -32.90 9.78 32.02
CA ALA A 760 -32.98 8.43 32.55
C ALA A 760 -33.38 8.48 34.03
N VAL A 761 -34.35 7.66 34.44
CA VAL A 761 -34.77 7.55 35.84
C VAL A 761 -34.26 6.23 36.41
N THR A 762 -33.39 6.32 37.41
CA THR A 762 -32.76 5.18 38.07
C THR A 762 -33.20 5.08 39.52
N VAL A 763 -33.31 3.85 40.04
CA VAL A 763 -33.57 3.57 41.46
C VAL A 763 -32.44 2.70 42.00
N ASN A 764 -31.72 3.18 43.02
CA ASN A 764 -30.48 2.57 43.52
C ASN A 764 -29.47 2.24 42.40
N GLY A 765 -29.31 3.18 41.45
CA GLY A 765 -28.38 3.05 40.32
C GLY A 765 -28.85 2.16 39.16
N LYS A 766 -30.03 1.52 39.23
CA LYS A 766 -30.59 0.71 38.13
C LYS A 766 -31.62 1.52 37.33
N LYS A 767 -31.49 1.59 36.00
CA LYS A 767 -32.48 2.27 35.11
C LYS A 767 -33.85 1.58 35.22
N ARG A 768 -34.90 2.35 35.50
CA ARG A 768 -36.28 1.88 35.67
C ARG A 768 -37.25 2.48 34.66
N SER A 769 -37.06 3.75 34.32
CA SER A 769 -37.84 4.43 33.30
C SER A 769 -37.03 5.58 32.68
N GLU A 770 -37.66 6.31 31.77
CA GLU A 770 -37.15 7.56 31.23
C GLU A 770 -38.31 8.53 31.07
N ILE A 771 -38.03 9.82 31.20
CA ILE A 771 -39.02 10.89 31.05
C ILE A 771 -38.52 11.89 30.01
N GLU A 772 -39.41 12.36 29.15
CA GLU A 772 -39.14 13.46 28.24
C GLU A 772 -39.58 14.77 28.89
N VAL A 773 -38.68 15.74 28.97
CA VAL A 773 -38.87 17.01 29.68
C VAL A 773 -38.34 18.18 28.86
N ALA A 774 -38.80 19.40 29.11
CA ALA A 774 -38.23 20.59 28.49
C ALA A 774 -36.73 20.74 28.85
N THR A 775 -35.90 21.23 27.94
CA THR A 775 -34.47 21.51 28.25
C THR A 775 -34.31 22.60 29.31
N THR A 776 -35.34 23.41 29.54
CA THR A 776 -35.42 24.43 30.58
C THR A 776 -36.10 23.96 31.87
N ILE A 777 -36.37 22.66 32.03
CA ILE A 777 -37.08 22.14 33.20
C ILE A 777 -36.33 22.45 34.51
N SER A 778 -37.07 22.84 35.54
CA SER A 778 -36.53 23.02 36.89
C SER A 778 -36.13 21.67 37.51
N LYS A 779 -35.18 21.70 38.45
CA LYS A 779 -34.76 20.49 39.18
C LYS A 779 -35.95 19.84 39.92
N GLU A 780 -36.78 20.67 40.54
CA GLU A 780 -37.93 20.26 41.34
C GLU A 780 -38.97 19.52 40.49
N GLU A 781 -39.28 20.08 39.32
CA GLU A 781 -40.24 19.50 38.38
C GLU A 781 -39.71 18.22 37.72
N ALA A 782 -38.41 18.19 37.37
CA ALA A 782 -37.77 16.97 36.86
C ALA A 782 -37.85 15.83 37.88
N LEU A 783 -37.51 16.11 39.15
CA LEU A 783 -37.59 15.12 40.24
C LEU A 783 -39.01 14.65 40.50
N LEU A 784 -40.00 15.52 40.39
CA LEU A 784 -41.42 15.15 40.51
C LEU A 784 -41.83 14.16 39.42
N LEU A 785 -41.55 14.48 38.16
CA LEU A 785 -41.86 13.61 37.02
C LEU A 785 -41.09 12.28 37.10
N GLY A 786 -39.83 12.31 37.55
CA GLY A 786 -39.04 11.08 37.73
C GLY A 786 -39.59 10.18 38.84
N LYS A 787 -40.13 10.75 39.92
CA LYS A 787 -40.83 9.96 40.95
C LYS A 787 -42.12 9.36 40.40
N GLN A 788 -42.90 10.12 39.63
CA GLN A 788 -44.13 9.64 39.01
C GLN A 788 -43.86 8.49 38.02
N SER A 789 -42.82 8.59 37.21
CA SER A 789 -42.44 7.53 36.27
C SER A 789 -41.83 6.30 36.94
N ALA A 790 -41.49 6.39 38.24
CA ALA A 790 -40.87 5.31 39.00
C ALA A 790 -41.72 4.78 40.16
N VAL A 791 -43.01 5.18 40.27
CA VAL A 791 -43.90 4.87 41.42
C VAL A 791 -43.86 3.41 41.85
N LYS A 792 -43.95 2.47 40.89
CA LYS A 792 -43.93 1.02 41.16
C LYS A 792 -42.67 0.53 41.91
N TRP A 793 -41.53 1.22 41.75
CA TRP A 793 -40.27 0.88 42.42
C TRP A 793 -40.04 1.67 43.70
N LEU A 794 -40.94 2.60 44.04
CA LEU A 794 -40.92 3.41 45.25
C LEU A 794 -41.95 2.92 46.27
N GLU A 795 -42.99 2.20 45.85
CA GLU A 795 -44.00 1.60 46.72
C GLU A 795 -43.37 0.70 47.80
N GLY A 796 -43.71 0.95 49.07
CA GLY A 796 -43.21 0.18 50.20
C GLY A 796 -41.74 0.43 50.57
N THR A 797 -41.08 1.42 49.95
CA THR A 797 -39.68 1.78 50.22
C THR A 797 -39.56 3.18 50.84
N GLN A 798 -38.50 3.42 51.61
CA GLN A 798 -38.20 4.75 52.15
C GLN A 798 -37.24 5.49 51.22
N LEU A 799 -37.65 6.63 50.67
CA LEU A 799 -36.78 7.48 49.86
C LEU A 799 -35.75 8.19 50.76
N LEU A 800 -34.47 7.89 50.54
CA LEU A 800 -33.34 8.43 51.31
C LEU A 800 -32.70 9.65 50.64
N LYS A 801 -32.61 9.66 49.31
CA LYS A 801 -31.93 10.73 48.58
C LYS A 801 -32.42 10.85 47.14
N GLU A 802 -32.61 12.08 46.69
CA GLU A 802 -32.93 12.42 45.30
C GLU A 802 -31.72 13.09 44.65
N ILE A 803 -31.21 12.50 43.57
CA ILE A 803 -30.05 13.01 42.84
C ILE A 803 -30.52 13.38 41.43
N TYR A 804 -30.46 14.67 41.11
CA TYR A 804 -30.65 15.16 39.75
C TYR A 804 -29.29 15.53 39.15
N VAL A 805 -28.96 14.91 38.03
CA VAL A 805 -27.82 15.29 37.20
C VAL A 805 -28.38 16.02 35.98
N PRO A 806 -28.18 17.35 35.86
CA PRO A 806 -28.71 18.13 34.76
C PRO A 806 -28.39 17.51 33.40
N ASN A 807 -29.39 17.47 32.52
CA ASN A 807 -29.32 16.95 31.15
C ASN A 807 -28.90 15.47 31.03
N LYS A 808 -28.93 14.69 32.13
CA LYS A 808 -28.52 13.28 32.12
C LYS A 808 -29.52 12.34 32.76
N LEU A 809 -29.76 12.48 34.06
CA LEU A 809 -30.54 11.49 34.82
C LEU A 809 -31.10 12.00 36.14
N ILE A 810 -32.07 11.24 36.65
CA ILE A 810 -32.60 11.31 38.00
C ILE A 810 -32.31 9.96 38.68
N ASN A 811 -31.65 9.96 39.83
CA ASN A 811 -31.44 8.77 40.64
C ASN A 811 -32.15 8.92 42.00
N LEU A 812 -33.06 7.99 42.26
CA LEU A 812 -33.83 7.89 43.50
C LEU A 812 -33.22 6.79 44.37
N VAL A 813 -32.64 7.17 45.50
CA VAL A 813 -32.02 6.25 46.44
C VAL A 813 -33.05 5.85 47.48
N VAL A 814 -33.38 4.56 47.55
CA VAL A 814 -34.42 4.02 48.42
C VAL A 814 -33.88 2.89 49.31
N LYS A 815 -34.50 2.70 50.48
CA LYS A 815 -34.20 1.61 51.42
C LYS A 815 -35.41 0.75 51.71
#